data_AF-A0A1F9BL21-F1
#
_entry.id   AF-A0A1F9BL21-F1
#
_cell.length_a   1.000
_cell.length_b   1.000
_cell.length_c   1.000
_cell.angle_alpha   90.00
_cell.angle_beta   90.00
_cell.angle_gamma   90.00
#
_symmetry.space_group_name_H-M   'P 1'
#
loop_
_entity.id
_entity.type
_entity.pdbx_description
1 polymer ?
#
loop_
_entity_poly.entity_id
_entity_poly.type
_entity_poly.pdbx_seq_one_letter_code
_entity_poly.pdbx_strand_id
1 'polypeptide(L)'
;MALGKLKKWLTGKRQLPGKPVSLAPPPALLERYRQYKRLLAANSAILTMVTDLQVKMNEGFLFDMHYVRGACQRLGQEVEAMVAALTAMSGGRYQALEEARRRVEAKIAQELAGVSLQPGPLVLPLAEVREGLFFGAKAEKLGDLVRLGLPVPRGFAVSAYAQKLFFQQTGLEDFIREQIRRSHIRDLESLKEAGADIKARVMAQELPPELSQALAQHLEALGPRVAVRSSALQEDSLFSFAGQFETFLNVPREKVEESYKEVLASQFTPRVLYYCHTSGFAYQELAMGVAVMEMVEARTAGVLYTADPRQGGEATIINAVSGLGSLAVGGVVEPDIYRVENEEIVARQVGEKTRMHLPSPEGGVMDLETPLERKGACLEEPQVLALHHLGMTLEQHFGFPQDIEWAMDGEGKIYLLQARPLRISRQLKTEYLPPRLRDVEILLENGTIASRGAGAGPVYVLEDDRLQEVPQGAVLVARRALPEYGLAVGRVAAMVCEAGSPTTHLATVLREAGVPGIFGAKGAATRLQPGAMVTVDAYYGNVYAGRRVELLRPPPGDMVLRQSRAWKVLERVLKHITPLNLLDPRAENFRAENCVTYHDMTRFAHEKAMAELFHISARDPEEDGTRRLSSHLPLEIHIIDLGGGLAREAKDLAVVKPEHLRSRPMVAYWRGVEAVGWRGPRPVDLAGFMSVVMNAATDTNIRERLHEKNFAIIAADYLNLSNRLGFHFATIEAFLGSPEESYVSLTFYGGGAELERRRRRVRFLAKVLQRLEFRVELKEDSISGRIDGYDAATLEEKLELLGRLMMVSKQLDMSMLSEEAVDHYYREFFAESDDLKK
;
A
#
# COMPACT_ATOMS: atom_id res chain seq x y z
N MET A 1 61.10 70.45 -9.14
CA MET A 1 60.27 69.23 -9.20
C MET A 1 60.54 68.19 -8.10
N ALA A 2 61.29 68.50 -7.03
CA ALA A 2 61.53 67.55 -5.93
C ALA A 2 60.76 67.84 -4.62
N LEU A 3 60.15 69.03 -4.45
CA LEU A 3 59.38 69.39 -3.24
C LEU A 3 57.87 69.10 -3.30
N GLY A 4 57.33 68.70 -4.46
CA GLY A 4 55.90 68.40 -4.62
C GLY A 4 55.47 66.99 -4.20
N LYS A 5 56.41 66.04 -4.12
CA LYS A 5 56.12 64.62 -3.80
C LYS A 5 56.10 64.31 -2.29
N LEU A 6 56.81 65.09 -1.46
CA LEU A 6 56.76 64.91 0.00
C LEU A 6 55.44 65.36 0.63
N LYS A 7 54.72 66.30 0.00
CA LYS A 7 53.45 66.84 0.54
C LYS A 7 52.25 65.91 0.34
N LYS A 8 52.34 64.93 -0.59
CA LYS A 8 51.27 63.95 -0.86
C LYS A 8 51.29 62.73 0.07
N TRP A 9 52.39 62.46 0.78
CA TRP A 9 52.46 61.36 1.74
C TRP A 9 51.94 61.75 3.13
N LEU A 10 52.01 63.04 3.50
CA LEU A 10 51.64 63.54 4.83
C LEU A 10 50.18 64.01 4.99
N THR A 11 49.40 64.11 3.91
CA THR A 11 47.97 64.46 4.01
C THR A 11 47.11 63.25 3.73
N GLY A 12 46.68 62.57 4.79
CA GLY A 12 45.68 61.50 4.73
C GLY A 12 44.42 61.98 4.02
N LYS A 13 44.19 61.49 2.81
CA LYS A 13 42.88 61.55 2.17
C LYS A 13 42.12 60.30 2.56
N ARG A 14 41.20 60.46 3.52
CA ARG A 14 40.02 59.61 3.70
C ARG A 14 39.45 59.25 2.31
N GLN A 15 39.44 57.97 1.98
CA GLN A 15 38.61 57.44 0.90
C GLN A 15 37.15 57.82 1.21
N LEU A 16 36.47 58.33 0.19
CA LEU A 16 35.02 58.56 0.20
C LEU A 16 34.29 57.23 0.54
N PRO A 17 33.16 57.26 1.26
CA PRO A 17 32.43 56.04 1.58
C PRO A 17 31.90 55.42 0.28
N GLY A 18 32.25 54.16 0.04
CA GLY A 18 31.65 53.35 -1.02
C GLY A 18 30.14 53.23 -0.82
N LYS A 19 29.41 52.83 -1.88
CA LYS A 19 27.97 52.53 -1.83
C LYS A 19 27.64 51.70 -0.57
N PRO A 20 26.50 51.92 0.10
CA PRO A 20 26.09 51.08 1.22
C PRO A 20 25.92 49.65 0.72
N VAL A 21 26.82 48.76 1.14
CA VAL A 21 26.78 47.33 0.84
C VAL A 21 25.60 46.74 1.62
N SER A 22 24.69 46.07 0.93
CA SER A 22 23.55 45.41 1.57
C SER A 22 24.06 44.25 2.41
N LEU A 23 23.59 44.08 3.66
CA LEU A 23 23.93 42.91 4.50
C LEU A 23 22.92 41.76 4.33
N ALA A 24 21.96 41.90 3.41
CA ALA A 24 20.99 40.87 3.08
C ALA A 24 21.60 39.86 2.08
N PRO A 25 21.36 38.55 2.26
CA PRO A 25 21.91 37.55 1.34
C PRO A 25 21.33 37.73 -0.07
N PRO A 26 22.10 37.38 -1.12
CA PRO A 26 21.62 37.45 -2.50
C PRO A 26 20.29 36.70 -2.67
N PRO A 27 19.23 37.33 -3.25
CA PRO A 27 17.92 36.71 -3.35
C PRO A 27 17.92 35.36 -4.07
N ALA A 28 18.74 35.21 -5.13
CA ALA A 28 18.86 33.95 -5.87
C ALA A 28 19.44 32.80 -5.03
N LEU A 29 20.39 33.10 -4.15
CA LEU A 29 21.03 32.12 -3.27
C LEU A 29 20.06 31.69 -2.15
N LEU A 30 19.36 32.66 -1.57
CA LEU A 30 18.33 32.42 -0.56
C LEU A 30 17.18 31.56 -1.13
N GLU A 31 16.75 31.85 -2.36
CA GLU A 31 15.69 31.08 -3.02
C GLU A 31 16.12 29.65 -3.31
N ARG A 32 17.33 29.42 -3.84
CA ARG A 32 17.86 28.05 -4.02
C ARG A 32 17.90 27.26 -2.72
N TYR A 33 18.35 27.88 -1.62
CA TYR A 33 18.38 27.24 -0.32
C TYR A 33 16.98 26.87 0.20
N ARG A 34 16.00 27.76 0.01
CA ARG A 34 14.59 27.48 0.34
C ARG A 34 14.03 26.32 -0.46
N GLN A 35 14.32 26.26 -1.77
CA GLN A 35 13.89 25.16 -2.63
C GLN A 35 14.55 23.83 -2.21
N TYR A 36 15.84 23.85 -1.86
CA TYR A 36 16.52 22.68 -1.31
C TYR A 36 15.85 22.16 -0.02
N LYS A 37 15.49 23.04 0.93
CA LYS A 37 14.75 22.64 2.14
C LYS A 37 13.38 22.04 1.83
N ARG A 38 12.65 22.60 0.88
CA ARG A 38 11.35 22.04 0.43
C ARG A 38 11.51 20.64 -0.15
N LEU A 39 12.56 20.45 -0.94
CA LEU A 39 12.90 19.15 -1.54
C LEU A 39 13.20 18.10 -0.48
N LEU A 40 13.99 18.44 0.55
CA LEU A 40 14.29 17.54 1.66
C LEU A 40 13.03 17.17 2.46
N ALA A 41 12.19 18.15 2.78
CA ALA A 41 10.93 17.89 3.48
C ALA A 41 10.02 16.93 2.69
N ALA A 42 9.89 17.15 1.37
CA ALA A 42 9.13 16.26 0.49
C ALA A 42 9.75 14.85 0.41
N ASN A 43 11.07 14.74 0.29
CA ASN A 43 11.79 13.47 0.30
C ASN A 43 11.50 12.65 1.57
N SER A 44 11.60 13.27 2.74
CA SER A 44 11.30 12.65 4.03
C SER A 44 9.81 12.21 4.14
N ALA A 45 8.88 13.03 3.64
CA ALA A 45 7.46 12.69 3.60
C ALA A 45 7.18 11.49 2.67
N ILE A 46 7.79 11.47 1.48
CA ILE A 46 7.69 10.37 0.52
C ILE A 46 8.15 9.05 1.14
N LEU A 47 9.36 9.01 1.72
CA LEU A 47 9.93 7.79 2.31
C LEU A 47 9.05 7.25 3.46
N THR A 48 8.51 8.14 4.29
CA THR A 48 7.58 7.78 5.36
C THR A 48 6.29 7.15 4.81
N MET A 49 5.69 7.76 3.79
CA MET A 49 4.46 7.25 3.16
C MET A 49 4.69 5.93 2.41
N VAL A 50 5.83 5.78 1.72
CA VAL A 50 6.21 4.54 1.06
C VAL A 50 6.35 3.40 2.08
N THR A 51 6.97 3.69 3.23
CA THR A 51 7.13 2.72 4.32
C THR A 51 5.77 2.31 4.89
N ASP A 52 4.85 3.26 5.15
CA ASP A 52 3.49 2.95 5.62
C ASP A 52 2.75 2.03 4.62
N LEU A 53 2.81 2.33 3.32
CA LEU A 53 2.17 1.51 2.29
C LEU A 53 2.77 0.08 2.24
N GLN A 54 4.09 -0.06 2.39
CA GLN A 54 4.77 -1.36 2.42
C GLN A 54 4.46 -2.17 3.69
N VAL A 55 4.43 -1.52 4.85
CA VAL A 55 4.05 -2.16 6.12
C VAL A 55 2.62 -2.68 6.04
N LYS A 56 1.68 -1.88 5.54
CA LYS A 56 0.29 -2.32 5.36
C LYS A 56 0.16 -3.49 4.38
N MET A 57 0.98 -3.51 3.33
CA MET A 57 1.08 -4.61 2.37
C MET A 57 1.76 -5.87 2.91
N ASN A 58 2.54 -5.82 4.00
CA ASN A 58 3.28 -6.99 4.47
C ASN A 58 2.71 -7.58 5.77
N GLU A 59 2.14 -6.75 6.64
CA GLU A 59 1.71 -7.15 7.99
C GLU A 59 0.22 -7.50 8.09
N GLY A 60 -0.49 -7.59 6.97
CA GLY A 60 -1.89 -8.05 6.96
C GLY A 60 -2.86 -7.07 7.63
N PHE A 61 -2.62 -5.77 7.48
CA PHE A 61 -3.56 -4.76 7.96
C PHE A 61 -4.83 -4.73 7.11
N LEU A 62 -5.98 -4.48 7.74
CA LEU A 62 -7.24 -4.15 7.05
C LEU A 62 -7.18 -2.70 6.55
N PHE A 63 -7.31 -2.51 5.24
CA PHE A 63 -7.43 -1.19 4.62
C PHE A 63 -8.34 -1.23 3.39
N ASP A 64 -8.94 -0.09 3.05
CA ASP A 64 -9.91 0.05 1.96
C ASP A 64 -9.35 0.83 0.75
N MET A 65 -10.15 0.94 -0.31
CA MET A 65 -9.78 1.72 -1.49
C MET A 65 -9.69 3.22 -1.22
N HIS A 66 -10.37 3.75 -0.19
CA HIS A 66 -10.29 5.16 0.17
C HIS A 66 -8.91 5.50 0.74
N TYR A 67 -8.39 4.66 1.63
CA TYR A 67 -7.02 4.74 2.11
C TYR A 67 -6.02 4.65 0.95
N VAL A 68 -6.15 3.65 0.06
CA VAL A 68 -5.21 3.46 -1.06
C VAL A 68 -5.20 4.69 -1.96
N ARG A 69 -6.37 5.20 -2.37
CA ARG A 69 -6.48 6.43 -3.19
C ARG A 69 -5.91 7.64 -2.48
N GLY A 70 -6.27 7.86 -1.21
CA GLY A 70 -5.78 8.98 -0.42
C GLY A 70 -4.27 8.94 -0.20
N ALA A 71 -3.69 7.77 0.03
CA ALA A 71 -2.25 7.58 0.17
C ALA A 71 -1.52 7.87 -1.16
N CYS A 72 -2.02 7.36 -2.29
CA CYS A 72 -1.43 7.61 -3.61
C CYS A 72 -1.52 9.08 -4.01
N GLN A 73 -2.63 9.75 -3.72
CA GLN A 73 -2.82 11.17 -4.00
C GLN A 73 -1.83 12.03 -3.21
N ARG A 74 -1.71 11.81 -1.89
CA ARG A 74 -0.74 12.52 -1.05
C ARG A 74 0.69 12.27 -1.50
N LEU A 75 1.02 11.01 -1.82
CA LEU A 75 2.34 10.66 -2.33
C LEU A 75 2.66 11.37 -3.65
N GLY A 76 1.70 11.44 -4.57
CA GLY A 76 1.84 12.17 -5.83
C GLY A 76 2.10 13.66 -5.62
N GLN A 77 1.41 14.29 -4.66
CA GLN A 77 1.61 15.70 -4.30
C GLN A 77 3.03 15.98 -3.76
N GLU A 78 3.55 15.11 -2.89
CA GLU A 78 4.92 15.27 -2.37
C GLU A 78 5.96 15.07 -3.48
N VAL A 79 5.77 14.10 -4.38
CA VAL A 79 6.66 13.91 -5.54
C VAL A 79 6.61 15.13 -6.47
N GLU A 80 5.43 15.69 -6.74
CA GLU A 80 5.29 16.93 -7.52
C GLU A 80 6.03 18.10 -6.86
N ALA A 81 5.86 18.29 -5.56
CA ALA A 81 6.56 19.34 -4.80
C ALA A 81 8.08 19.20 -4.89
N MET A 82 8.59 17.97 -4.79
CA MET A 82 10.01 17.64 -4.91
C MET A 82 10.57 17.93 -6.32
N VAL A 83 9.86 17.50 -7.38
CA VAL A 83 10.25 17.76 -8.77
C VAL A 83 10.22 19.26 -9.09
N ALA A 84 9.20 19.97 -8.61
CA ALA A 84 9.09 21.42 -8.78
C ALA A 84 10.23 22.17 -8.09
N ALA A 85 10.59 21.78 -6.86
CA ALA A 85 11.70 22.37 -6.11
C ALA A 85 13.06 22.17 -6.83
N LEU A 86 13.33 20.96 -7.35
CA LEU A 86 14.54 20.68 -8.13
C LEU A 86 14.59 21.52 -9.42
N THR A 87 13.46 21.63 -10.12
CA THR A 87 13.35 22.41 -11.36
C THR A 87 13.63 23.90 -11.10
N ALA A 88 13.06 24.44 -10.02
CA ALA A 88 13.27 25.82 -9.61
C ALA A 88 14.73 26.09 -9.21
N MET A 89 15.37 25.22 -8.43
CA MET A 89 16.75 25.45 -7.97
C MET A 89 17.79 25.29 -9.10
N SER A 90 17.52 24.41 -10.06
CA SER A 90 18.43 24.10 -11.17
C SER A 90 18.27 24.99 -12.39
N GLY A 91 17.27 25.88 -12.41
CA GLY A 91 16.94 26.71 -13.57
C GLY A 91 16.40 25.91 -14.76
N GLY A 92 15.71 24.80 -14.49
CA GLY A 92 15.09 23.97 -15.53
C GLY A 92 15.96 22.87 -16.14
N ARG A 93 17.18 22.63 -15.63
CA ARG A 93 18.09 21.59 -16.18
C ARG A 93 17.53 20.18 -16.16
N TYR A 94 16.60 19.89 -15.25
CA TYR A 94 16.00 18.56 -15.07
C TYR A 94 14.52 18.49 -15.46
N GLN A 95 14.07 19.31 -16.43
CA GLN A 95 12.66 19.33 -16.87
C GLN A 95 12.12 17.96 -17.32
N ALA A 96 12.95 17.09 -17.86
CA ALA A 96 12.56 15.72 -18.24
C ALA A 96 12.01 14.89 -17.07
N LEU A 97 12.32 15.25 -15.81
CA LEU A 97 11.78 14.59 -14.63
C LEU A 97 10.26 14.82 -14.49
N GLU A 98 9.74 15.95 -14.95
CA GLU A 98 8.31 16.26 -14.94
C GLU A 98 7.55 15.36 -15.93
N GLU A 99 8.12 15.06 -17.09
CA GLU A 99 7.55 14.10 -18.04
C GLU A 99 7.56 12.68 -17.47
N ALA A 100 8.67 12.29 -16.81
CA ALA A 100 8.74 11.01 -16.10
C ALA A 100 7.66 10.91 -15.01
N ARG A 101 7.48 11.97 -14.20
CA ARG A 101 6.45 12.05 -13.15
C ARG A 101 5.04 11.82 -13.72
N ARG A 102 4.67 12.56 -14.77
CA ARG A 102 3.36 12.41 -15.43
C ARG A 102 3.13 11.00 -15.98
N ARG A 103 4.15 10.37 -16.57
CA ARG A 103 4.04 8.98 -17.06
C ARG A 103 3.75 8.00 -15.92
N VAL A 104 4.40 8.13 -14.77
CA VAL A 104 4.18 7.25 -13.61
C VAL A 104 2.83 7.53 -12.95
N GLU A 105 2.46 8.81 -12.80
CA GLU A 105 1.17 9.22 -12.26
C GLU A 105 -0.01 8.68 -13.09
N ALA A 106 0.09 8.71 -14.42
CA ALA A 106 -0.91 8.13 -15.32
C ALA A 106 -1.07 6.61 -15.13
N LYS A 107 0.03 5.87 -14.92
CA LYS A 107 -0.01 4.42 -14.64
C LYS A 107 -0.67 4.13 -13.29
N ILE A 108 -0.32 4.90 -12.25
CA ILE A 108 -0.95 4.77 -10.93
C ILE A 108 -2.45 5.08 -11.02
N ALA A 109 -2.83 6.15 -11.72
CA ALA A 109 -4.24 6.51 -11.93
C ALA A 109 -5.01 5.41 -12.67
N GLN A 110 -4.40 4.75 -13.66
CA GLN A 110 -4.98 3.62 -14.37
C GLN A 110 -5.21 2.41 -13.44
N GLU A 111 -4.28 2.12 -12.52
CA GLU A 111 -4.44 1.03 -11.55
C GLU A 111 -5.52 1.32 -10.49
N LEU A 112 -5.72 2.60 -10.15
CA LEU A 112 -6.73 3.09 -9.19
C LEU A 112 -8.13 3.24 -9.80
N ALA A 113 -8.20 3.50 -11.10
CA ALA A 113 -9.43 3.47 -11.89
C ALA A 113 -9.91 2.01 -11.92
N GLY A 114 -11.10 1.74 -11.37
CA GLY A 114 -11.62 0.39 -11.29
C GLY A 114 -11.89 -0.27 -12.64
N VAL A 115 -12.58 -1.41 -12.61
CA VAL A 115 -13.08 -2.06 -13.84
C VAL A 115 -14.00 -1.07 -14.57
N SER A 116 -13.54 -0.54 -15.71
CA SER A 116 -14.38 0.28 -16.58
C SER A 116 -15.15 -0.64 -17.51
N LEU A 117 -16.47 -0.76 -17.27
CA LEU A 117 -17.41 -1.48 -18.14
C LEU A 117 -17.36 -0.87 -19.54
N GLN A 118 -16.73 -1.59 -20.46
CA GLN A 118 -16.64 -1.22 -21.87
C GLN A 118 -17.98 -1.47 -22.57
N PRO A 119 -18.32 -0.68 -23.60
CA PRO A 119 -19.44 -0.99 -24.47
C PRO A 119 -19.31 -2.38 -25.09
N GLY A 120 -20.41 -3.12 -25.09
CA GLY A 120 -20.47 -4.49 -25.61
C GLY A 120 -21.91 -4.96 -25.81
N PRO A 121 -22.10 -6.23 -26.21
CA PRO A 121 -23.42 -6.81 -26.40
C PRO A 121 -24.27 -6.72 -25.11
N LEU A 122 -25.55 -6.36 -25.27
CA LEU A 122 -26.48 -6.26 -24.14
C LEU A 122 -26.94 -7.65 -23.66
N VAL A 123 -27.19 -8.55 -24.61
CA VAL A 123 -27.69 -9.90 -24.38
C VAL A 123 -26.95 -10.87 -25.30
N LEU A 124 -26.56 -12.05 -24.80
CA LEU A 124 -25.98 -13.12 -25.60
C LEU A 124 -26.53 -14.49 -25.18
N PRO A 125 -26.69 -15.45 -26.10
CA PRO A 125 -26.93 -16.85 -25.75
C PRO A 125 -25.81 -17.37 -24.84
N LEU A 126 -26.11 -18.24 -23.87
CA LEU A 126 -25.09 -18.74 -22.92
C LEU A 126 -23.86 -19.34 -23.62
N ALA A 127 -24.04 -20.02 -24.76
CA ALA A 127 -22.95 -20.58 -25.55
C ALA A 127 -21.89 -19.54 -26.01
N GLU A 128 -22.31 -18.28 -26.18
CA GLU A 128 -21.48 -17.17 -26.65
C GLU A 128 -20.91 -16.32 -25.50
N VAL A 129 -21.41 -16.49 -24.27
CA VAL A 129 -20.94 -15.76 -23.09
C VAL A 129 -19.55 -16.22 -22.69
N ARG A 130 -18.59 -15.29 -22.57
CA ARG A 130 -17.18 -15.56 -22.25
C ARG A 130 -16.66 -14.59 -21.20
N GLU A 131 -15.62 -15.02 -20.50
CA GLU A 131 -14.87 -14.16 -19.57
C GLU A 131 -14.40 -12.87 -20.26
N GLY A 132 -14.53 -11.75 -19.55
CA GLY A 132 -14.13 -10.42 -20.04
C GLY A 132 -15.19 -9.69 -20.87
N LEU A 133 -16.34 -10.32 -21.15
CA LEU A 133 -17.49 -9.67 -21.78
C LEU A 133 -18.48 -9.05 -20.77
N PHE A 134 -18.18 -9.15 -19.48
CA PHE A 134 -18.94 -8.54 -18.37
C PHE A 134 -20.37 -9.08 -18.23
N PHE A 135 -20.57 -10.39 -18.36
CA PHE A 135 -21.87 -11.04 -18.03
C PHE A 135 -21.91 -11.55 -16.58
N GLY A 136 -20.80 -11.39 -15.87
CA GLY A 136 -20.67 -11.78 -14.47
C GLY A 136 -20.29 -13.23 -14.29
N ALA A 137 -19.76 -13.53 -13.10
CA ALA A 137 -19.00 -14.75 -12.86
C ALA A 137 -19.82 -16.02 -13.12
N LYS A 138 -21.09 -16.04 -12.69
CA LYS A 138 -21.98 -17.21 -12.85
C LYS A 138 -22.33 -17.47 -14.31
N ALA A 139 -22.76 -16.43 -15.05
CA ALA A 139 -23.14 -16.56 -16.45
C ALA A 139 -21.94 -16.91 -17.33
N GLU A 140 -20.77 -16.34 -17.07
CA GLU A 140 -19.53 -16.66 -17.77
C GLU A 140 -19.15 -18.13 -17.56
N LYS A 141 -19.27 -18.63 -16.33
CA LYS A 141 -19.04 -20.04 -16.02
C LYS A 141 -20.04 -20.96 -16.70
N LEU A 142 -21.32 -20.61 -16.70
CA LEU A 142 -22.35 -21.36 -17.43
C LEU A 142 -22.05 -21.42 -18.93
N GLY A 143 -21.52 -20.34 -19.51
CA GLY A 143 -21.07 -20.32 -20.90
C GLY A 143 -19.92 -21.30 -21.17
N ASP A 144 -18.97 -21.43 -20.23
CA ASP A 144 -17.93 -22.46 -20.31
C ASP A 144 -18.53 -23.87 -20.30
N LEU A 145 -19.48 -24.14 -19.40
CA LEU A 145 -20.14 -25.43 -19.29
C LEU A 145 -20.87 -25.82 -20.59
N VAL A 146 -21.58 -24.87 -21.20
CA VAL A 146 -22.27 -25.09 -22.49
C VAL A 146 -21.27 -25.43 -23.60
N ARG A 147 -20.13 -24.72 -23.67
CA ARG A 147 -19.09 -24.99 -24.67
C ARG A 147 -18.38 -26.33 -24.49
N LEU A 148 -18.32 -26.83 -23.25
CA LEU A 148 -17.82 -28.18 -22.95
C LEU A 148 -18.81 -29.29 -23.35
N GLY A 149 -20.01 -28.93 -23.83
CA GLY A 149 -21.04 -29.90 -24.18
C GLY A 149 -21.72 -30.53 -22.95
N LEU A 150 -21.60 -29.89 -21.78
CA LEU A 150 -22.22 -30.37 -20.55
C LEU A 150 -23.72 -30.01 -20.52
N PRO A 151 -24.55 -30.76 -19.78
CA PRO A 151 -25.99 -30.59 -19.81
C PRO A 151 -26.41 -29.35 -19.00
N VAL A 152 -26.44 -28.20 -19.65
CA VAL A 152 -26.93 -26.94 -19.07
C VAL A 152 -28.27 -26.60 -19.71
N PRO A 153 -29.28 -26.12 -18.95
CA PRO A 153 -30.54 -25.64 -19.54
C PRO A 153 -30.28 -24.54 -20.57
N ARG A 154 -31.09 -24.49 -21.64
CA ARG A 154 -30.94 -23.44 -22.66
C ARG A 154 -31.22 -22.08 -22.02
N GLY A 155 -30.51 -21.06 -22.48
CA GLY A 155 -30.64 -19.74 -21.90
C GLY A 155 -29.74 -18.71 -22.55
N PHE A 156 -29.84 -17.50 -22.03
CA PHE A 156 -29.03 -16.34 -22.40
C PHE A 156 -28.61 -15.57 -21.15
N ALA A 157 -27.67 -14.64 -21.30
CA ALA A 157 -27.28 -13.73 -20.24
C ALA A 157 -27.39 -12.28 -20.71
N VAL A 158 -27.67 -11.39 -19.75
CA VAL A 158 -27.68 -9.93 -19.90
C VAL A 158 -26.41 -9.38 -19.27
N SER A 159 -25.72 -8.47 -19.95
CA SER A 159 -24.43 -7.96 -19.48
C SER A 159 -24.57 -6.90 -18.39
N ALA A 160 -23.54 -6.75 -17.56
CA ALA A 160 -23.40 -5.64 -16.62
C ALA A 160 -23.32 -4.28 -17.33
N TYR A 161 -22.90 -4.25 -18.61
CA TYR A 161 -22.99 -3.05 -19.44
C TYR A 161 -24.44 -2.64 -19.71
N ALA A 162 -25.37 -3.58 -19.87
CA ALA A 162 -26.79 -3.28 -20.04
C ALA A 162 -27.38 -2.59 -18.80
N GLN A 163 -26.98 -3.01 -17.59
CA GLN A 163 -27.35 -2.29 -16.36
C GLN A 163 -26.80 -0.86 -16.38
N LYS A 164 -25.52 -0.69 -16.73
CA LYS A 164 -24.89 0.64 -16.80
C LYS A 164 -25.66 1.55 -17.77
N LEU A 165 -26.00 1.05 -18.96
CA LEU A 165 -26.78 1.78 -19.95
C LEU A 165 -28.15 2.20 -19.39
N PHE A 166 -28.88 1.25 -18.79
CA PHE A 166 -30.17 1.51 -18.15
C PHE A 166 -30.06 2.58 -17.06
N PHE A 167 -29.07 2.47 -16.17
CA PHE A 167 -28.90 3.41 -15.06
C PHE A 167 -28.52 4.82 -15.52
N GLN A 168 -27.74 4.93 -16.60
CA GLN A 168 -27.33 6.21 -17.16
C GLN A 168 -28.46 6.91 -17.89
N GLN A 169 -29.20 6.21 -18.75
CA GLN A 169 -30.29 6.81 -19.55
C GLN A 169 -31.48 7.26 -18.69
N THR A 170 -31.69 6.64 -17.53
CA THR A 170 -32.81 6.92 -16.63
C THR A 170 -32.45 7.86 -15.47
N GLY A 171 -31.17 8.25 -15.34
CA GLY A 171 -30.67 9.06 -14.22
C GLY A 171 -30.61 8.31 -12.88
N LEU A 172 -30.78 6.98 -12.87
CA LEU A 172 -30.66 6.15 -11.66
C LEU A 172 -29.25 6.21 -11.07
N GLU A 173 -28.20 6.32 -11.89
CA GLU A 173 -26.81 6.34 -11.41
C GLU A 173 -26.55 7.48 -10.42
N ASP A 174 -27.04 8.69 -10.73
CA ASP A 174 -26.89 9.86 -9.86
C ASP A 174 -27.78 9.76 -8.61
N PHE A 175 -29.01 9.26 -8.77
CA PHE A 175 -29.93 9.05 -7.66
C PHE A 175 -29.39 8.05 -6.63
N ILE A 176 -28.92 6.89 -7.09
CA ILE A 176 -28.34 5.83 -6.24
C ILE A 176 -27.13 6.37 -5.48
N ARG A 177 -26.24 7.11 -6.16
CA ARG A 177 -25.06 7.71 -5.53
C ARG A 177 -25.45 8.65 -4.39
N GLU A 178 -26.48 9.47 -4.58
CA GLU A 178 -26.97 10.38 -3.54
C GLU A 178 -27.64 9.64 -2.38
N GLN A 179 -28.42 8.59 -2.65
CA GLN A 179 -29.03 7.77 -1.60
C GLN A 179 -27.99 7.06 -0.73
N ILE A 180 -26.97 6.47 -1.35
CA ILE A 180 -25.85 5.86 -0.62
C ILE A 180 -25.16 6.91 0.24
N ARG A 181 -24.90 8.11 -0.30
CA ARG A 181 -24.26 9.21 0.44
C ARG A 181 -25.07 9.70 1.65
N ARG A 182 -26.40 9.70 1.56
CA ARG A 182 -27.31 10.13 2.63
C ARG A 182 -27.53 9.09 3.71
N SER A 183 -27.46 7.80 3.34
CA SER A 183 -27.69 6.72 4.29
C SER A 183 -26.60 6.65 5.38
N HIS A 184 -27.01 6.33 6.60
CA HIS A 184 -26.11 6.21 7.74
C HIS A 184 -25.70 4.76 7.99
N ILE A 185 -24.40 4.46 7.86
CA ILE A 185 -23.82 3.12 8.07
C ILE A 185 -24.17 2.45 9.41
N ARG A 186 -24.40 3.22 10.47
CA ARG A 186 -24.71 2.71 11.82
C ARG A 186 -26.21 2.62 12.11
N ASP A 187 -27.04 3.01 11.16
CA ASP A 187 -28.49 3.02 11.29
C ASP A 187 -29.09 2.05 10.25
N LEU A 188 -29.54 0.89 10.74
CA LEU A 188 -30.11 -0.14 9.89
C LEU A 188 -31.41 0.32 9.22
N GLU A 189 -32.21 1.15 9.89
CA GLU A 189 -33.45 1.69 9.29
C GLU A 189 -33.12 2.66 8.16
N SER A 190 -32.12 3.53 8.34
CA SER A 190 -31.62 4.39 7.26
C SER A 190 -31.15 3.60 6.03
N LEU A 191 -30.48 2.46 6.23
CA LEU A 191 -30.06 1.57 5.13
C LEU A 191 -31.24 0.84 4.48
N LYS A 192 -32.25 0.43 5.26
CA LYS A 192 -33.50 -0.17 4.74
C LYS A 192 -34.29 0.83 3.90
N GLU A 193 -34.46 2.06 4.38
CA GLU A 193 -35.15 3.13 3.66
C GLU A 193 -34.43 3.43 2.34
N ALA A 194 -33.11 3.62 2.35
CA ALA A 194 -32.34 3.86 1.14
C ALA A 194 -32.45 2.71 0.12
N GLY A 195 -32.38 1.46 0.59
CA GLY A 195 -32.58 0.29 -0.27
C GLY A 195 -33.98 0.21 -0.86
N ALA A 196 -35.02 0.52 -0.07
CA ALA A 196 -36.41 0.52 -0.52
C ALA A 196 -36.68 1.62 -1.56
N ASP A 197 -36.15 2.83 -1.33
CA ASP A 197 -36.25 3.96 -2.26
C ASP A 197 -35.57 3.66 -3.59
N ILE A 198 -34.36 3.08 -3.54
CA ILE A 198 -33.65 2.64 -4.75
C ILE A 198 -34.46 1.57 -5.49
N LYS A 199 -34.97 0.54 -4.80
CA LYS A 199 -35.81 -0.49 -5.41
C LYS A 199 -37.04 0.12 -6.08
N ALA A 200 -37.79 0.96 -5.38
CA ALA A 200 -38.98 1.61 -5.91
C ALA A 200 -38.66 2.42 -7.19
N ARG A 201 -37.55 3.18 -7.17
CA ARG A 201 -37.13 3.97 -8.33
C ARG A 201 -36.69 3.10 -9.51
N VAL A 202 -35.93 2.03 -9.27
CA VAL A 202 -35.51 1.07 -10.31
C VAL A 202 -36.74 0.43 -10.98
N MET A 203 -37.70 -0.03 -10.18
CA MET A 203 -38.91 -0.69 -10.69
C MET A 203 -39.78 0.26 -11.54
N ALA A 204 -39.83 1.54 -11.21
CA ALA A 204 -40.63 2.54 -11.91
C ALA A 204 -40.06 2.98 -13.28
N GLN A 205 -38.78 2.70 -13.57
CA GLN A 205 -38.17 3.07 -14.84
C GLN A 205 -38.43 2.03 -15.95
N GLU A 206 -38.54 2.51 -17.18
CA GLU A 206 -38.60 1.68 -18.38
C GLU A 206 -37.19 1.27 -18.83
N LEU A 207 -37.04 0.06 -19.34
CA LEU A 207 -35.77 -0.40 -19.89
C LEU A 207 -35.46 0.32 -21.21
N PRO A 208 -34.17 0.50 -21.58
CA PRO A 208 -33.81 0.99 -22.89
C PRO A 208 -34.46 0.15 -23.99
N PRO A 209 -35.04 0.74 -25.06
CA PRO A 209 -35.74 -0.01 -26.10
C PRO A 209 -34.88 -1.12 -26.74
N GLU A 210 -33.59 -0.86 -26.93
CA GLU A 210 -32.61 -1.82 -27.46
C GLU A 210 -32.44 -3.04 -26.53
N LEU A 211 -32.49 -2.85 -25.21
CA LEU A 211 -32.42 -3.93 -24.24
C LEU A 211 -33.71 -4.75 -24.21
N SER A 212 -34.87 -4.08 -24.17
CA SER A 212 -36.19 -4.75 -24.21
C SER A 212 -36.34 -5.60 -25.47
N GLN A 213 -35.96 -5.06 -26.63
CA GLN A 213 -35.99 -5.80 -27.90
C GLN A 213 -35.07 -7.02 -27.88
N ALA A 214 -33.84 -6.88 -27.37
CA ALA A 214 -32.89 -8.00 -27.27
C ALA A 214 -33.40 -9.11 -26.33
N LEU A 215 -34.01 -8.74 -25.19
CA LEU A 215 -34.63 -9.70 -24.28
C LEU A 215 -35.77 -10.47 -24.96
N ALA A 216 -36.69 -9.77 -25.63
CA ALA A 216 -37.81 -10.39 -26.32
C ALA A 216 -37.34 -11.41 -27.38
N GLN A 217 -36.36 -11.04 -28.20
CA GLN A 217 -35.79 -11.91 -29.23
C GLN A 217 -35.22 -13.21 -28.65
N HIS A 218 -34.44 -13.14 -27.57
CA HIS A 218 -33.86 -14.34 -26.97
C HIS A 218 -34.87 -15.19 -26.19
N LEU A 219 -35.94 -14.57 -25.67
CA LEU A 219 -37.04 -15.28 -24.99
C LEU A 219 -37.90 -16.11 -25.93
N GLU A 220 -37.98 -15.79 -27.23
CA GLU A 220 -38.72 -16.60 -28.21
C GLU A 220 -38.20 -18.03 -28.30
N ALA A 221 -36.87 -18.20 -28.20
CA ALA A 221 -36.19 -19.50 -28.20
C ALA A 221 -36.40 -20.30 -26.89
N LEU A 222 -36.90 -19.64 -25.84
CA LEU A 222 -37.31 -20.09 -24.52
C LEU A 222 -38.32 -21.26 -24.50
N GLY A 223 -38.49 -21.92 -23.34
CA GLY A 223 -39.75 -22.51 -22.87
C GLY A 223 -40.64 -21.47 -22.17
N PRO A 224 -41.91 -21.76 -21.83
CA PRO A 224 -42.86 -20.77 -21.30
C PRO A 224 -42.49 -20.23 -19.91
N ARG A 225 -41.61 -20.94 -19.19
CA ARG A 225 -41.14 -20.59 -17.84
C ARG A 225 -39.62 -20.55 -17.82
N VAL A 226 -39.08 -19.56 -17.13
CA VAL A 226 -37.64 -19.36 -17.00
C VAL A 226 -37.23 -19.15 -15.54
N ALA A 227 -35.96 -19.36 -15.24
CA ALA A 227 -35.29 -18.88 -14.05
C ALA A 227 -34.48 -17.63 -14.39
N VAL A 228 -34.63 -16.56 -13.61
CA VAL A 228 -33.89 -15.29 -13.73
C VAL A 228 -32.94 -15.20 -12.54
N ARG A 229 -31.64 -15.35 -12.80
CA ARG A 229 -30.58 -15.50 -11.79
C ARG A 229 -29.60 -14.33 -11.85
N SER A 230 -29.24 -13.80 -10.69
CA SER A 230 -28.14 -12.85 -10.54
C SER A 230 -26.80 -13.45 -10.98
N SER A 231 -25.96 -12.61 -11.56
CA SER A 231 -24.60 -12.92 -12.00
C SER A 231 -23.76 -11.63 -11.90
N ALA A 232 -23.39 -11.22 -10.69
CA ALA A 232 -22.58 -10.01 -10.50
C ALA A 232 -21.11 -10.23 -10.90
N LEU A 233 -20.43 -9.17 -11.34
CA LEU A 233 -19.01 -9.23 -11.72
C LEU A 233 -18.09 -9.73 -10.59
N GLN A 234 -18.45 -9.41 -9.34
CA GLN A 234 -17.68 -9.78 -8.14
C GLN A 234 -18.48 -10.69 -7.19
N GLU A 235 -19.47 -11.43 -7.70
CA GLU A 235 -20.34 -12.28 -6.86
C GLU A 235 -19.55 -13.35 -6.10
N ASP A 236 -18.52 -13.91 -6.74
CA ASP A 236 -17.63 -14.93 -6.18
C ASP A 236 -16.34 -14.33 -5.56
N SER A 237 -16.28 -13.02 -5.29
CA SER A 237 -15.16 -12.35 -4.61
C SER A 237 -15.25 -12.48 -3.08
N LEU A 238 -14.25 -11.98 -2.33
CA LEU A 238 -13.97 -12.24 -0.91
C LEU A 238 -15.11 -12.08 0.12
N PHE A 239 -16.22 -11.44 -0.25
CA PHE A 239 -17.33 -11.21 0.68
C PHE A 239 -18.58 -12.01 0.32
N SER A 240 -18.44 -13.01 -0.56
CA SER A 240 -19.48 -13.90 -1.09
C SER A 240 -20.85 -13.25 -1.02
N PHE A 241 -21.16 -12.41 -2.01
CA PHE A 241 -22.55 -12.01 -2.25
C PHE A 241 -23.41 -13.20 -2.69
N ALA A 242 -22.85 -14.40 -2.79
CA ALA A 242 -23.56 -15.61 -3.14
C ALA A 242 -24.78 -15.82 -2.23
N GLY A 243 -25.95 -15.96 -2.83
CA GLY A 243 -27.21 -16.11 -2.11
C GLY A 243 -27.72 -14.83 -1.42
N GLN A 244 -27.07 -13.68 -1.66
CA GLN A 244 -27.56 -12.36 -1.22
C GLN A 244 -28.35 -11.63 -2.31
N PHE A 245 -28.09 -11.96 -3.57
CA PHE A 245 -28.83 -11.42 -4.70
C PHE A 245 -30.00 -12.32 -5.05
N GLU A 246 -31.07 -11.70 -5.52
CA GLU A 246 -32.31 -12.40 -5.78
C GLU A 246 -32.16 -13.38 -6.95
N THR A 247 -32.90 -14.48 -6.86
CA THR A 247 -33.10 -15.45 -7.94
C THR A 247 -34.58 -15.77 -8.00
N PHE A 248 -35.16 -15.55 -9.17
CA PHE A 248 -36.58 -15.81 -9.40
C PHE A 248 -36.72 -17.09 -10.20
N LEU A 249 -37.43 -18.07 -9.65
CA LEU A 249 -37.70 -19.36 -10.30
C LEU A 249 -39.11 -19.36 -10.89
N ASN A 250 -39.30 -20.12 -11.97
CA ASN A 250 -40.61 -20.33 -12.62
C ASN A 250 -41.32 -19.00 -13.03
N VAL A 251 -40.53 -18.09 -13.61
CA VAL A 251 -40.99 -16.78 -14.09
C VAL A 251 -41.67 -16.94 -15.45
N PRO A 252 -42.92 -16.44 -15.64
CA PRO A 252 -43.54 -16.31 -16.96
C PRO A 252 -42.73 -15.38 -17.87
N ARG A 253 -42.67 -15.65 -19.19
CA ARG A 253 -41.87 -14.82 -20.13
C ARG A 253 -42.24 -13.34 -20.07
N GLU A 254 -43.51 -13.03 -19.93
CA GLU A 254 -44.06 -11.67 -19.83
C GLU A 254 -43.58 -10.90 -18.58
N LYS A 255 -43.06 -11.60 -17.56
CA LYS A 255 -42.53 -10.99 -16.33
C LYS A 255 -41.01 -10.89 -16.29
N VAL A 256 -40.30 -11.30 -17.34
CA VAL A 256 -38.83 -11.35 -17.33
C VAL A 256 -38.20 -9.96 -17.17
N GLU A 257 -38.75 -8.92 -17.80
CA GLU A 257 -38.25 -7.55 -17.63
C GLU A 257 -38.44 -7.04 -16.20
N GLU A 258 -39.58 -7.36 -15.58
CA GLU A 258 -39.86 -7.04 -14.18
C GLU A 258 -38.87 -7.75 -13.26
N SER A 259 -38.69 -9.07 -13.43
CA SER A 259 -37.73 -9.87 -12.66
C SER A 259 -36.28 -9.42 -12.90
N TYR A 260 -35.91 -8.98 -14.10
CA TYR A 260 -34.60 -8.40 -14.38
C TYR A 260 -34.37 -7.14 -13.52
N LYS A 261 -35.34 -6.22 -13.48
CA LYS A 261 -35.27 -5.02 -12.62
C LYS A 261 -35.21 -5.37 -11.14
N GLU A 262 -35.94 -6.40 -10.69
CA GLU A 262 -35.85 -6.87 -9.31
C GLU A 262 -34.47 -7.44 -8.96
N VAL A 263 -33.85 -8.21 -9.86
CA VAL A 263 -32.48 -8.68 -9.70
C VAL A 263 -31.52 -7.50 -9.60
N LEU A 264 -31.66 -6.47 -10.45
CA LEU A 264 -30.84 -5.27 -10.35
C LEU A 264 -31.04 -4.56 -9.00
N ALA A 265 -32.27 -4.43 -8.52
CA ALA A 265 -32.58 -3.78 -7.25
C ALA A 265 -32.00 -4.55 -6.04
N SER A 266 -31.81 -5.87 -6.14
CA SER A 266 -31.21 -6.69 -5.08
C SER A 266 -29.74 -6.31 -4.76
N GLN A 267 -29.09 -5.52 -5.62
CA GLN A 267 -27.78 -4.90 -5.33
C GLN A 267 -27.82 -3.88 -4.18
N PHE A 268 -28.99 -3.42 -3.77
CA PHE A 268 -29.14 -2.33 -2.80
C PHE A 268 -29.85 -2.76 -1.52
N THR A 269 -29.70 -4.04 -1.13
CA THR A 269 -30.16 -4.49 0.19
C THR A 269 -29.36 -3.81 1.30
N PRO A 270 -29.90 -3.69 2.53
CA PRO A 270 -29.20 -3.07 3.66
C PRO A 270 -27.80 -3.65 3.89
N ARG A 271 -27.64 -4.96 3.66
CA ARG A 271 -26.36 -5.67 3.75
C ARG A 271 -25.34 -5.16 2.75
N VAL A 272 -25.73 -5.02 1.48
CA VAL A 272 -24.84 -4.55 0.43
C VAL A 272 -24.52 -3.07 0.63
N LEU A 273 -25.49 -2.26 1.07
CA LEU A 273 -25.28 -0.84 1.38
C LEU A 273 -24.33 -0.65 2.57
N TYR A 274 -24.51 -1.42 3.66
CA TYR A 274 -23.58 -1.44 4.79
C TYR A 274 -22.16 -1.79 4.33
N TYR A 275 -22.04 -2.77 3.43
CA TYR A 275 -20.76 -3.17 2.88
C TYR A 275 -20.12 -2.06 2.02
N CYS A 276 -20.89 -1.36 1.18
CA CYS A 276 -20.41 -0.21 0.42
C CYS A 276 -19.83 0.88 1.34
N HIS A 277 -20.48 1.15 2.47
CA HIS A 277 -20.02 2.13 3.46
C HIS A 277 -18.79 1.68 4.25
N THR A 278 -18.70 0.41 4.65
CA THR A 278 -17.62 -0.11 5.51
C THR A 278 -16.32 -0.40 4.77
N SER A 279 -16.44 -0.83 3.50
CA SER A 279 -15.31 -1.35 2.73
C SER A 279 -14.85 -0.40 1.62
N GLY A 280 -15.50 0.77 1.49
CA GLY A 280 -15.17 1.79 0.49
C GLY A 280 -15.39 1.35 -0.96
N PHE A 281 -16.23 0.34 -1.19
CA PHE A 281 -16.56 -0.14 -2.53
C PHE A 281 -17.52 0.81 -3.22
N ALA A 282 -17.24 1.13 -4.49
CA ALA A 282 -18.23 1.78 -5.34
C ALA A 282 -19.26 0.72 -5.77
N TYR A 283 -20.56 1.03 -5.73
CA TYR A 283 -21.60 0.05 -6.13
C TYR A 283 -21.44 -0.40 -7.60
N GLN A 284 -20.80 0.41 -8.43
CA GLN A 284 -20.43 0.06 -9.81
C GLN A 284 -19.52 -1.18 -9.89
N GLU A 285 -18.83 -1.53 -8.80
CA GLU A 285 -18.01 -2.74 -8.71
C GLU A 285 -18.85 -4.01 -8.54
N LEU A 286 -20.12 -3.86 -8.14
CA LEU A 286 -21.12 -4.91 -8.02
C LEU A 286 -22.04 -4.99 -9.24
N ALA A 287 -21.65 -4.37 -10.35
CA ALA A 287 -22.46 -4.39 -11.56
C ALA A 287 -22.87 -5.83 -11.90
N MET A 288 -24.14 -5.95 -12.24
CA MET A 288 -24.93 -7.17 -12.27
C MET A 288 -25.18 -7.55 -13.72
N GLY A 289 -24.60 -8.67 -14.12
CA GLY A 289 -25.17 -9.47 -15.20
C GLY A 289 -26.33 -10.30 -14.68
N VAL A 290 -27.16 -10.81 -15.60
CA VAL A 290 -28.33 -11.63 -15.25
C VAL A 290 -28.42 -12.81 -16.21
N ALA A 291 -28.44 -14.03 -15.68
CA ALA A 291 -28.66 -15.24 -16.47
C ALA A 291 -30.16 -15.57 -16.52
N VAL A 292 -30.69 -15.80 -17.72
CA VAL A 292 -32.07 -16.25 -17.95
C VAL A 292 -32.03 -17.63 -18.57
N MET A 293 -32.54 -18.63 -17.85
CA MET A 293 -32.44 -20.04 -18.21
C MET A 293 -33.82 -20.67 -18.28
N GLU A 294 -34.02 -21.65 -19.17
CA GLU A 294 -35.22 -22.49 -19.16
C GLU A 294 -35.40 -23.14 -17.78
N MET A 295 -36.64 -23.12 -17.28
CA MET A 295 -36.94 -23.75 -16.01
C MET A 295 -36.95 -25.27 -16.16
N VAL A 296 -36.14 -25.97 -15.36
CA VAL A 296 -36.16 -27.44 -15.29
C VAL A 296 -37.32 -27.88 -14.41
N GLU A 297 -38.15 -28.80 -14.91
CA GLU A 297 -39.20 -29.49 -14.12
C GLU A 297 -38.57 -30.51 -13.19
N ALA A 298 -37.84 -30.02 -12.18
CA ALA A 298 -37.02 -30.86 -11.32
C ALA A 298 -37.86 -31.80 -10.44
N ARG A 299 -37.62 -33.10 -10.58
CA ARG A 299 -38.09 -34.12 -9.65
C ARG A 299 -37.22 -34.13 -8.39
N THR A 300 -35.92 -34.00 -8.59
CA THR A 300 -34.89 -33.96 -7.55
C THR A 300 -33.87 -32.90 -7.92
N ALA A 301 -33.33 -32.19 -6.94
CA ALA A 301 -32.27 -31.22 -7.16
C ALA A 301 -31.36 -31.14 -5.94
N GLY A 302 -30.22 -30.46 -6.08
CA GLY A 302 -29.29 -30.39 -4.97
C GLY A 302 -27.97 -29.69 -5.29
N VAL A 303 -27.00 -29.96 -4.42
CA VAL A 303 -25.64 -29.40 -4.47
C VAL A 303 -24.64 -30.52 -4.44
N LEU A 304 -23.60 -30.43 -5.26
CA LEU A 304 -22.47 -31.35 -5.32
C LEU A 304 -21.19 -30.60 -4.99
N TYR A 305 -20.41 -31.15 -4.07
CA TYR A 305 -19.05 -30.73 -3.77
C TYR A 305 -18.10 -31.81 -4.24
N THR A 306 -17.11 -31.47 -5.06
CA THR A 306 -16.17 -32.46 -5.59
C THR A 306 -15.12 -32.91 -4.56
N ALA A 307 -15.04 -32.21 -3.43
CA ALA A 307 -14.22 -32.56 -2.27
C ALA A 307 -14.95 -32.21 -0.96
N ASP A 308 -14.59 -32.86 0.16
CA ASP A 308 -15.30 -32.65 1.45
C ASP A 308 -14.97 -31.26 2.01
N PRO A 309 -15.95 -30.35 2.13
CA PRO A 309 -15.73 -28.98 2.60
C PRO A 309 -15.32 -28.90 4.09
N ARG A 310 -15.47 -29.98 4.87
CA ARG A 310 -15.17 -30.03 6.33
C ARG A 310 -13.74 -30.45 6.62
N GLN A 311 -13.22 -31.40 5.83
CA GLN A 311 -11.94 -32.06 6.11
C GLN A 311 -10.90 -31.84 5.01
N GLY A 312 -11.29 -31.34 3.83
CA GLY A 312 -10.41 -31.18 2.67
C GLY A 312 -9.99 -32.50 2.04
N GLY A 313 -10.78 -33.57 2.25
CA GLY A 313 -10.54 -34.88 1.63
C GLY A 313 -11.08 -34.95 0.20
N GLU A 314 -10.55 -35.89 -0.60
CA GLU A 314 -10.87 -36.10 -2.03
C GLU A 314 -12.28 -36.71 -2.27
N ALA A 315 -13.08 -36.88 -1.22
CA ALA A 315 -14.41 -37.47 -1.32
C ALA A 315 -15.41 -36.46 -1.92
N THR A 316 -16.17 -36.90 -2.93
CA THR A 316 -17.30 -36.13 -3.46
C THR A 316 -18.49 -36.23 -2.51
N ILE A 317 -19.10 -35.09 -2.18
CA ILE A 317 -20.30 -35.00 -1.33
C ILE A 317 -21.47 -34.51 -2.18
N ILE A 318 -22.54 -35.30 -2.25
CA ILE A 318 -23.75 -34.99 -3.02
C ILE A 318 -24.92 -34.85 -2.05
N ASN A 319 -25.51 -33.66 -2.03
CA ASN A 319 -26.73 -33.37 -1.28
C ASN A 319 -27.91 -33.37 -2.24
N ALA A 320 -29.01 -34.03 -1.87
CA ALA A 320 -30.22 -34.08 -2.71
C ALA A 320 -31.50 -33.80 -1.91
N VAL A 321 -32.44 -33.07 -2.52
CA VAL A 321 -33.79 -32.82 -2.01
C VAL A 321 -34.83 -33.11 -3.08
N SER A 322 -36.05 -33.42 -2.65
CA SER A 322 -37.20 -33.60 -3.54
C SER A 322 -37.69 -32.24 -4.07
N GLY A 323 -37.99 -32.16 -5.37
CA GLY A 323 -38.44 -30.93 -6.04
C GLY A 323 -37.30 -29.97 -6.39
N LEU A 324 -37.56 -28.67 -6.28
CA LEU A 324 -36.60 -27.60 -6.61
C LEU A 324 -35.48 -27.48 -5.57
N GLY A 325 -34.26 -27.19 -6.02
CA GLY A 325 -33.04 -27.16 -5.20
C GLY A 325 -32.92 -25.98 -4.23
N SER A 326 -33.86 -25.03 -4.26
CA SER A 326 -33.84 -23.82 -3.40
C SER A 326 -33.76 -24.14 -1.90
N LEU A 327 -34.35 -25.27 -1.46
CA LEU A 327 -34.31 -25.69 -0.06
C LEU A 327 -32.97 -26.34 0.35
N ALA A 328 -32.26 -26.97 -0.59
CA ALA A 328 -30.95 -27.55 -0.34
C ALA A 328 -29.88 -26.47 -0.13
N VAL A 329 -29.92 -25.40 -0.96
CA VAL A 329 -28.99 -24.27 -0.87
C VAL A 329 -29.20 -23.46 0.41
N GLY A 330 -30.45 -23.28 0.83
CA GLY A 330 -30.80 -22.53 2.05
C GLY A 330 -30.55 -23.25 3.37
N GLY A 331 -30.29 -24.57 3.35
CA GLY A 331 -30.12 -25.38 4.57
C GLY A 331 -31.38 -25.46 5.44
N VAL A 332 -32.56 -25.25 4.84
CA VAL A 332 -33.86 -25.20 5.53
C VAL A 332 -34.37 -26.59 5.90
N VAL A 333 -33.97 -27.61 5.11
CA VAL A 333 -34.35 -29.01 5.29
C VAL A 333 -33.10 -29.89 5.37
N GLU A 334 -33.20 -31.03 6.05
CA GLU A 334 -32.15 -32.05 6.04
C GLU A 334 -32.19 -32.81 4.71
N PRO A 335 -31.17 -32.67 3.83
CA PRO A 335 -31.13 -33.35 2.55
C PRO A 335 -30.67 -34.80 2.71
N ASP A 336 -30.82 -35.59 1.65
CA ASP A 336 -30.04 -36.80 1.52
C ASP A 336 -28.58 -36.44 1.28
N ILE A 337 -27.66 -37.19 1.87
CA ILE A 337 -26.22 -37.00 1.74
C ILE A 337 -25.61 -38.31 1.24
N TYR A 338 -24.92 -38.23 0.11
CA TYR A 338 -24.16 -39.32 -0.48
C TYR A 338 -22.67 -38.93 -0.48
N ARG A 339 -21.82 -39.83 0.01
CA ARG A 339 -20.36 -39.68 -0.02
C ARG A 339 -19.80 -40.71 -0.99
N VAL A 340 -19.05 -40.23 -1.99
CA VAL A 340 -18.43 -41.05 -3.03
C VAL A 340 -16.91 -40.94 -2.92
N GLU A 341 -16.23 -42.07 -2.85
CA GLU A 341 -14.77 -42.20 -2.86
C GLU A 341 -14.38 -43.27 -3.86
N ASN A 342 -13.40 -43.00 -4.72
CA ASN A 342 -12.92 -43.96 -5.73
C ASN A 342 -14.07 -44.59 -6.56
N GLU A 343 -15.04 -43.77 -6.99
CA GLU A 343 -16.24 -44.23 -7.73
C GLU A 343 -17.17 -45.19 -6.95
N GLU A 344 -17.00 -45.33 -5.63
CA GLU A 344 -17.87 -46.13 -4.76
C GLU A 344 -18.63 -45.25 -3.76
N ILE A 345 -19.92 -45.58 -3.52
CA ILE A 345 -20.73 -44.89 -2.50
C ILE A 345 -20.38 -45.45 -1.11
N VAL A 346 -19.48 -44.79 -0.40
CA VAL A 346 -18.99 -45.22 0.92
C VAL A 346 -19.93 -44.87 2.08
N ALA A 347 -20.83 -43.88 1.88
CA ALA A 347 -21.86 -43.56 2.87
C ALA A 347 -23.12 -42.98 2.22
N ARG A 348 -24.28 -43.34 2.78
CA ARG A 348 -25.61 -42.81 2.43
C ARG A 348 -26.36 -42.44 3.70
N GLN A 349 -26.86 -41.22 3.76
CA GLN A 349 -27.77 -40.75 4.80
C GLN A 349 -29.02 -40.18 4.15
N VAL A 350 -30.19 -40.71 4.51
CA VAL A 350 -31.49 -40.19 4.04
C VAL A 350 -31.97 -39.15 5.03
N GLY A 351 -32.20 -37.92 4.55
CA GLY A 351 -32.70 -36.83 5.39
C GLY A 351 -34.22 -36.88 5.56
N GLU A 352 -34.77 -36.22 6.58
CA GLU A 352 -36.22 -36.21 6.83
C GLU A 352 -37.00 -35.48 5.73
N LYS A 353 -36.39 -34.48 5.08
CA LYS A 353 -36.95 -33.70 3.96
C LYS A 353 -38.39 -33.24 4.22
N THR A 354 -38.66 -32.60 5.35
CA THR A 354 -40.02 -32.26 5.81
C THR A 354 -40.82 -31.36 4.85
N ARG A 355 -40.13 -30.53 4.06
CA ARG A 355 -40.73 -29.62 3.07
C ARG A 355 -40.09 -29.78 1.69
N MET A 356 -40.84 -29.44 0.64
CA MET A 356 -40.37 -29.42 -0.73
C MET A 356 -40.92 -28.20 -1.49
N HIS A 357 -40.13 -27.72 -2.46
CA HIS A 357 -40.51 -26.62 -3.34
C HIS A 357 -40.90 -27.13 -4.72
N LEU A 358 -42.01 -26.62 -5.26
CA LEU A 358 -42.51 -26.93 -6.61
C LEU A 358 -42.84 -25.65 -7.40
N PRO A 359 -42.79 -25.69 -8.74
CA PRO A 359 -43.29 -24.58 -9.57
C PRO A 359 -44.79 -24.31 -9.34
N SER A 360 -45.18 -23.05 -9.10
CA SER A 360 -46.60 -22.63 -9.05
C SER A 360 -47.20 -22.47 -10.45
N PRO A 361 -48.49 -22.83 -10.68
CA PRO A 361 -49.19 -22.52 -11.92
C PRO A 361 -49.22 -21.03 -12.26
N GLU A 362 -49.26 -20.15 -11.28
CA GLU A 362 -49.30 -18.68 -11.45
C GLU A 362 -47.90 -18.06 -11.63
N GLY A 363 -46.84 -18.85 -11.49
CA GLY A 363 -45.45 -18.40 -11.43
C GLY A 363 -44.91 -18.31 -10.02
N GLY A 364 -43.58 -18.38 -9.90
CA GLY A 364 -42.91 -18.51 -8.62
C GLY A 364 -42.97 -19.94 -8.06
N VAL A 365 -42.78 -20.08 -6.76
CA VAL A 365 -42.55 -21.37 -6.07
C VAL A 365 -43.59 -21.58 -4.98
N MET A 366 -44.16 -22.78 -4.92
CA MET A 366 -45.01 -23.26 -3.83
C MET A 366 -44.16 -24.03 -2.81
N ASP A 367 -44.34 -23.72 -1.53
CA ASP A 367 -43.70 -24.43 -0.42
C ASP A 367 -44.71 -25.36 0.27
N LEU A 368 -44.48 -26.66 0.16
CA LEU A 368 -45.42 -27.71 0.59
C LEU A 368 -44.75 -28.70 1.55
N GLU A 369 -45.54 -29.36 2.38
CA GLU A 369 -45.07 -30.53 3.11
C GLU A 369 -44.72 -31.66 2.13
N THR A 370 -43.57 -32.31 2.32
CA THR A 370 -43.15 -33.40 1.44
C THR A 370 -44.06 -34.61 1.64
N PRO A 371 -44.72 -35.12 0.58
CA PRO A 371 -45.55 -36.31 0.68
C PRO A 371 -44.74 -37.52 1.16
N LEU A 372 -45.38 -38.45 1.88
CA LEU A 372 -44.70 -39.62 2.47
C LEU A 372 -43.91 -40.42 1.43
N GLU A 373 -44.45 -40.56 0.23
CA GLU A 373 -43.83 -41.25 -0.92
C GLU A 373 -42.54 -40.59 -1.42
N ARG A 374 -42.33 -39.29 -1.12
CA ARG A 374 -41.16 -38.50 -1.52
C ARG A 374 -40.18 -38.24 -0.37
N LYS A 375 -40.43 -38.81 0.82
CA LYS A 375 -39.50 -38.77 1.97
C LYS A 375 -38.41 -39.85 1.90
N GLY A 376 -38.58 -40.86 1.05
CA GLY A 376 -37.56 -41.85 0.73
C GLY A 376 -36.31 -41.24 0.09
N ALA A 377 -35.39 -42.09 -0.33
CA ALA A 377 -34.15 -41.60 -0.93
C ALA A 377 -34.39 -40.94 -2.30
N CYS A 378 -33.76 -39.79 -2.54
CA CYS A 378 -33.97 -38.96 -3.72
C CYS A 378 -33.26 -39.46 -4.98
N LEU A 379 -32.20 -40.27 -4.82
CA LEU A 379 -31.33 -40.74 -5.89
C LEU A 379 -31.08 -42.24 -5.76
N GLU A 380 -31.01 -42.89 -6.92
CA GLU A 380 -30.51 -44.25 -7.09
C GLU A 380 -29.00 -44.25 -7.35
N GLU A 381 -28.33 -45.36 -7.07
CA GLU A 381 -26.87 -45.49 -7.18
C GLU A 381 -26.29 -45.06 -8.55
N PRO A 382 -26.86 -45.47 -9.70
CA PRO A 382 -26.36 -45.00 -11.00
C PRO A 382 -26.44 -43.47 -11.17
N GLN A 383 -27.42 -42.82 -10.55
CA GLN A 383 -27.59 -41.36 -10.61
C GLN A 383 -26.56 -40.64 -9.73
N VAL A 384 -26.25 -41.20 -8.56
CA VAL A 384 -25.19 -40.70 -7.67
C VAL A 384 -23.83 -40.75 -8.38
N LEU A 385 -23.51 -41.87 -9.04
CA LEU A 385 -22.27 -42.02 -9.80
C LEU A 385 -22.23 -41.10 -11.03
N ALA A 386 -23.32 -40.94 -11.76
CA ALA A 386 -23.41 -40.00 -12.88
C ALA A 386 -23.11 -38.55 -12.44
N LEU A 387 -23.65 -38.13 -11.29
CA LEU A 387 -23.36 -36.82 -10.69
C LEU A 387 -21.88 -36.71 -10.28
N HIS A 388 -21.32 -37.75 -9.65
CA HIS A 388 -19.90 -37.79 -9.31
C HIS A 388 -19.00 -37.60 -10.55
N HIS A 389 -19.24 -38.34 -11.63
CA HIS A 389 -18.46 -38.21 -12.87
C HIS A 389 -18.58 -36.80 -13.49
N LEU A 390 -19.77 -36.20 -13.47
CA LEU A 390 -19.96 -34.81 -13.90
C LEU A 390 -19.13 -33.84 -13.04
N GLY A 391 -19.17 -34.01 -11.71
CA GLY A 391 -18.38 -33.22 -10.77
C GLY A 391 -16.88 -33.33 -11.02
N MET A 392 -16.37 -34.55 -11.18
CA MET A 392 -14.95 -34.79 -11.45
C MET A 392 -14.50 -34.24 -12.81
N THR A 393 -15.37 -34.29 -13.83
CA THR A 393 -15.10 -33.65 -15.13
C THR A 393 -14.92 -32.15 -14.98
N LEU A 394 -15.75 -31.50 -14.16
CA LEU A 394 -15.64 -30.06 -13.89
C LEU A 394 -14.39 -29.70 -13.07
N GLU A 395 -14.09 -30.47 -12.02
CA GLU A 395 -12.87 -30.27 -11.24
C GLU A 395 -11.61 -30.44 -12.11
N GLN A 396 -11.56 -31.47 -12.95
CA GLN A 396 -10.45 -31.69 -13.87
C GLN A 396 -10.30 -30.53 -14.87
N HIS A 397 -11.41 -30.01 -15.39
CA HIS A 397 -11.39 -28.90 -16.34
C HIS A 397 -10.91 -27.59 -15.70
N PHE A 398 -11.39 -27.27 -14.49
CA PHE A 398 -11.06 -26.02 -13.82
C PHE A 398 -9.76 -26.09 -13.00
N GLY A 399 -9.28 -27.29 -12.65
CA GLY A 399 -8.03 -27.52 -11.91
C GLY A 399 -8.12 -27.24 -10.41
N PHE A 400 -9.34 -27.10 -9.87
CA PHE A 400 -9.60 -26.92 -8.44
C PHE A 400 -10.96 -27.51 -8.08
N PRO A 401 -11.19 -27.87 -6.80
CA PRO A 401 -12.47 -28.39 -6.34
C PRO A 401 -13.64 -27.46 -6.67
N GLN A 402 -14.83 -28.02 -6.91
CA GLN A 402 -16.03 -27.31 -7.36
C GLN A 402 -17.20 -27.46 -6.39
N ASP A 403 -18.01 -26.40 -6.32
CA ASP A 403 -19.35 -26.34 -5.72
C ASP A 403 -20.35 -26.18 -6.87
N ILE A 404 -21.23 -27.16 -7.05
CA ILE A 404 -22.07 -27.32 -8.23
C ILE A 404 -23.54 -27.43 -7.81
N GLU A 405 -24.40 -26.59 -8.38
CA GLU A 405 -25.85 -26.76 -8.27
C GLU A 405 -26.37 -27.58 -9.44
N TRP A 406 -27.23 -28.55 -9.17
CA TRP A 406 -27.77 -29.45 -10.18
C TRP A 406 -29.27 -29.73 -9.97
N ALA A 407 -29.95 -30.10 -11.04
CA ALA A 407 -31.33 -30.59 -11.03
C ALA A 407 -31.48 -31.81 -11.93
N MET A 408 -32.44 -32.67 -11.62
CA MET A 408 -32.80 -33.83 -12.40
C MET A 408 -34.30 -33.81 -12.68
N ASP A 409 -34.68 -33.95 -13.94
CA ASP A 409 -36.08 -33.98 -14.36
C ASP A 409 -36.76 -35.33 -14.09
N GLY A 410 -38.04 -35.44 -14.45
CA GLY A 410 -38.82 -36.67 -14.28
C GLY A 410 -38.30 -37.86 -15.09
N GLU A 411 -37.57 -37.62 -16.18
CA GLU A 411 -36.99 -38.64 -17.06
C GLU A 411 -35.61 -39.11 -16.58
N GLY A 412 -35.06 -38.47 -15.54
CA GLY A 412 -33.75 -38.81 -14.98
C GLY A 412 -32.58 -38.10 -15.65
N LYS A 413 -32.84 -37.09 -16.50
CA LYS A 413 -31.79 -36.29 -17.12
C LYS A 413 -31.29 -35.22 -16.15
N ILE A 414 -29.97 -35.18 -15.96
CA ILE A 414 -29.29 -34.24 -15.06
C ILE A 414 -28.96 -32.95 -15.82
N TYR A 415 -29.19 -31.82 -15.16
CA TYR A 415 -28.84 -30.48 -15.62
C TYR A 415 -27.94 -29.79 -14.59
N LEU A 416 -26.88 -29.15 -15.05
CA LEU A 416 -26.01 -28.28 -14.27
C LEU A 416 -26.60 -26.86 -14.28
N LEU A 417 -26.87 -26.33 -13.09
CA LEU A 417 -27.49 -25.01 -12.91
C LEU A 417 -26.46 -23.94 -12.54
N GLN A 418 -25.34 -24.35 -11.94
CA GLN A 418 -24.24 -23.47 -11.56
C GLN A 418 -22.99 -24.32 -11.27
N ALA A 419 -21.81 -23.77 -11.50
CA ALA A 419 -20.55 -24.31 -11.01
C ALA A 419 -19.68 -23.14 -10.53
N ARG A 420 -18.98 -23.30 -9.42
CA ARG A 420 -18.03 -22.29 -8.91
C ARG A 420 -16.88 -22.95 -8.13
N PRO A 421 -15.73 -22.27 -7.98
CA PRO A 421 -14.64 -22.79 -7.17
C PRO A 421 -15.11 -23.09 -5.74
N LEU A 422 -14.98 -24.34 -5.31
CA LEU A 422 -15.13 -24.71 -3.91
C LEU A 422 -13.91 -24.20 -3.16
N ARG A 423 -14.12 -23.16 -2.36
CA ARG A 423 -13.11 -22.65 -1.43
C ARG A 423 -12.98 -23.60 -0.26
N ILE A 424 -12.22 -24.66 -0.47
CA ILE A 424 -11.67 -25.43 0.64
C ILE A 424 -10.61 -24.53 1.24
N SER A 425 -10.69 -24.27 2.55
CA SER A 425 -9.51 -23.82 3.28
C SER A 425 -8.45 -24.89 3.02
N ARG A 426 -7.54 -24.63 2.06
CA ARG A 426 -6.40 -25.51 1.81
C ARG A 426 -5.63 -25.42 3.11
N GLN A 427 -5.88 -26.40 3.98
CA GLN A 427 -5.15 -26.57 5.22
C GLN A 427 -3.70 -26.46 4.81
N LEU A 428 -3.03 -25.40 5.27
CA LEU A 428 -1.58 -25.39 5.28
C LEU A 428 -1.21 -26.75 5.88
N LYS A 429 -0.62 -27.62 5.04
CA LYS A 429 0.05 -28.82 5.51
C LYS A 429 1.23 -28.32 6.36
N THR A 430 0.95 -27.94 7.60
CA THR A 430 1.82 -27.85 8.81
C THR A 430 1.07 -27.12 9.95
N GLU A 431 0.49 -27.93 10.85
CA GLU A 431 0.61 -27.87 12.32
C GLU A 431 0.55 -26.52 13.07
N TYR A 432 -0.60 -25.86 13.12
CA TYR A 432 -0.98 -25.17 14.36
C TYR A 432 -2.39 -25.56 14.77
N LEU A 433 -2.47 -26.57 15.64
CA LEU A 433 -3.63 -26.78 16.50
C LEU A 433 -3.25 -26.18 17.87
N PRO A 434 -4.02 -25.20 18.39
CA PRO A 434 -3.76 -24.72 19.73
C PRO A 434 -3.91 -25.87 20.74
N PRO A 435 -3.21 -25.85 21.88
CA PRO A 435 -3.33 -26.91 22.87
C PRO A 435 -4.79 -27.00 23.35
N ARG A 436 -5.36 -28.21 23.31
CA ARG A 436 -6.66 -28.45 23.92
C ARG A 436 -6.53 -28.19 25.41
N LEU A 437 -7.21 -27.16 25.90
CA LEU A 437 -7.15 -26.78 27.31
C LEU A 437 -7.69 -27.93 28.16
N ARG A 438 -6.88 -28.35 29.14
CA ARG A 438 -7.24 -29.32 30.19
C ARG A 438 -7.50 -28.54 31.48
N ASP A 439 -8.38 -29.05 32.33
CA ASP A 439 -8.72 -28.46 33.64
C ASP A 439 -9.36 -27.06 33.58
N VAL A 440 -10.10 -26.78 32.49
CA VAL A 440 -10.88 -25.55 32.32
C VAL A 440 -12.36 -25.91 32.23
N GLU A 441 -13.22 -25.11 32.85
CA GLU A 441 -14.67 -25.29 32.79
C GLU A 441 -15.19 -25.16 31.35
N ILE A 442 -15.79 -26.25 30.86
CA ILE A 442 -16.39 -26.34 29.52
C ILE A 442 -17.89 -26.08 29.65
N LEU A 443 -18.35 -24.98 29.06
CA LEU A 443 -19.76 -24.59 29.04
C LEU A 443 -20.54 -25.34 27.96
N LEU A 444 -19.91 -25.63 26.82
CA LEU A 444 -20.45 -26.43 25.72
C LEU A 444 -19.35 -27.27 25.07
N GLU A 445 -19.68 -28.47 24.65
CA GLU A 445 -18.76 -29.43 24.02
C GLU A 445 -19.39 -30.06 22.78
N ASN A 446 -18.54 -30.60 21.90
CA ASN A 446 -18.94 -31.37 20.72
C ASN A 446 -19.84 -30.61 19.73
N GLY A 447 -19.70 -29.30 19.64
CA GLY A 447 -20.35 -28.52 18.60
C GLY A 447 -19.74 -28.78 17.21
N THR A 448 -20.56 -28.65 16.17
CA THR A 448 -20.12 -28.81 14.78
C THR A 448 -19.37 -27.56 14.32
N ILE A 449 -18.11 -27.73 13.91
CA ILE A 449 -17.26 -26.62 13.50
C ILE A 449 -17.78 -26.04 12.17
N ALA A 450 -18.28 -24.81 12.21
CA ALA A 450 -18.71 -24.06 11.03
C ALA A 450 -17.52 -23.29 10.42
N SER A 451 -16.76 -22.58 11.25
CA SER A 451 -15.57 -21.81 10.86
C SER A 451 -14.48 -21.96 11.91
N ARG A 452 -13.28 -22.43 11.53
CA ARG A 452 -12.18 -22.69 12.47
C ARG A 452 -11.57 -21.38 12.98
N GLY A 453 -11.15 -21.39 14.24
CA GLY A 453 -10.54 -20.24 14.93
C GLY A 453 -10.90 -20.22 16.41
N ALA A 454 -10.45 -19.21 17.13
CA ALA A 454 -10.91 -18.96 18.50
C ALA A 454 -11.21 -17.48 18.72
N GLY A 455 -12.28 -17.21 19.44
CA GLY A 455 -12.77 -15.87 19.69
C GLY A 455 -13.34 -15.76 21.10
N ALA A 456 -13.13 -14.63 21.76
CA ALA A 456 -13.58 -14.43 23.13
C ALA A 456 -14.24 -13.07 23.33
N GLY A 457 -15.34 -13.08 24.07
CA GLY A 457 -16.18 -11.91 24.28
C GLY A 457 -17.34 -12.20 25.23
N PRO A 458 -18.07 -11.14 25.64
CA PRO A 458 -19.31 -11.30 26.39
C PRO A 458 -20.36 -12.00 25.53
N VAL A 459 -21.07 -12.97 26.11
CA VAL A 459 -22.18 -13.65 25.45
C VAL A 459 -23.31 -12.66 25.17
N TYR A 460 -23.78 -12.63 23.93
CA TYR A 460 -25.02 -11.95 23.54
C TYR A 460 -25.95 -13.00 22.94
N VAL A 461 -27.01 -13.34 23.67
CA VAL A 461 -28.06 -14.25 23.16
C VAL A 461 -29.01 -13.41 22.31
N LEU A 462 -29.09 -13.75 21.03
CA LEU A 462 -29.92 -13.02 20.08
C LEU A 462 -31.39 -13.37 20.29
N GLU A 463 -32.17 -12.35 20.62
CA GLU A 463 -33.63 -12.36 20.55
C GLU A 463 -34.07 -11.92 19.14
N ASP A 464 -35.25 -12.37 18.71
CA ASP A 464 -35.79 -12.05 17.39
C ASP A 464 -35.80 -10.52 17.16
N ASP A 465 -35.40 -10.07 15.98
CA ASP A 465 -35.34 -8.66 15.52
C ASP A 465 -34.33 -7.70 16.17
N ARG A 466 -33.38 -8.18 17.00
CA ARG A 466 -32.40 -7.32 17.73
C ARG A 466 -30.96 -7.38 17.23
N LEU A 467 -30.75 -7.76 15.96
CA LEU A 467 -29.40 -7.90 15.39
C LEU A 467 -28.58 -6.59 15.39
N GLN A 468 -29.23 -5.42 15.36
CA GLN A 468 -28.56 -4.12 15.48
C GLN A 468 -27.96 -3.86 16.87
N GLU A 469 -28.50 -4.47 17.93
CA GLU A 469 -28.06 -4.25 19.31
C GLU A 469 -26.81 -5.08 19.69
N VAL A 470 -26.37 -5.97 18.81
CA VAL A 470 -25.19 -6.82 19.03
C VAL A 470 -23.94 -5.95 19.28
N PRO A 471 -23.33 -6.02 20.48
CA PRO A 471 -22.16 -5.23 20.82
C PRO A 471 -20.91 -5.66 20.04
N GLN A 472 -19.99 -4.70 19.82
CA GLN A 472 -18.67 -4.98 19.26
C GLN A 472 -17.89 -5.95 20.18
N GLY A 473 -17.29 -6.98 19.60
CA GLY A 473 -16.51 -8.01 20.27
C GLY A 473 -17.34 -9.06 21.02
N ALA A 474 -18.67 -9.09 20.88
CA ALA A 474 -19.51 -10.08 21.54
C ALA A 474 -19.38 -11.49 20.97
N VAL A 475 -19.71 -12.51 21.77
CA VAL A 475 -19.95 -13.87 21.29
C VAL A 475 -21.46 -14.00 21.02
N LEU A 476 -21.85 -14.02 19.75
CA LEU A 476 -23.25 -14.09 19.36
C LEU A 476 -23.78 -15.51 19.49
N VAL A 477 -24.83 -15.70 20.27
CA VAL A 477 -25.50 -16.99 20.47
C VAL A 477 -26.89 -16.91 19.86
N ALA A 478 -27.22 -17.82 18.94
CA ALA A 478 -28.53 -17.84 18.29
C ALA A 478 -29.10 -19.26 18.22
N ARG A 479 -30.44 -19.38 18.14
CA ARG A 479 -31.10 -20.69 18.04
C ARG A 479 -30.85 -21.39 16.69
N ARG A 480 -30.79 -20.62 15.60
CA ARG A 480 -30.62 -21.14 14.24
C ARG A 480 -29.62 -20.30 13.46
N ALA A 481 -28.82 -20.94 12.63
CA ALA A 481 -27.91 -20.26 11.70
C ALA A 481 -28.69 -19.64 10.52
N LEU A 482 -29.18 -18.40 10.66
CA LEU A 482 -29.89 -17.68 9.59
C LEU A 482 -28.95 -16.80 8.74
N PRO A 483 -29.16 -16.69 7.41
CA PRO A 483 -28.29 -15.89 6.53
C PRO A 483 -28.16 -14.40 6.90
N GLU A 484 -29.21 -13.81 7.47
CA GLU A 484 -29.26 -12.41 7.91
C GLU A 484 -28.25 -12.07 9.02
N TYR A 485 -27.85 -13.06 9.84
CA TYR A 485 -26.86 -12.88 10.91
C TYR A 485 -25.46 -12.58 10.37
N GLY A 486 -25.25 -12.75 9.07
CA GLY A 486 -24.08 -12.25 8.35
C GLY A 486 -23.78 -10.77 8.61
N LEU A 487 -24.80 -9.95 8.88
CA LEU A 487 -24.65 -8.52 9.21
C LEU A 487 -23.93 -8.24 10.54
N ALA A 488 -23.92 -9.22 11.45
CA ALA A 488 -23.23 -9.09 12.74
C ALA A 488 -21.78 -9.60 12.70
N VAL A 489 -21.37 -10.29 11.62
CA VAL A 489 -20.08 -10.98 11.54
C VAL A 489 -18.89 -10.04 11.77
N GLY A 490 -18.90 -8.86 11.15
CA GLY A 490 -17.84 -7.85 11.37
C GLY A 490 -17.81 -7.20 12.76
N ARG A 491 -18.80 -7.48 13.61
CA ARG A 491 -18.92 -6.96 14.98
C ARG A 491 -18.58 -7.99 16.04
N VAL A 492 -18.72 -9.28 15.77
CA VAL A 492 -18.62 -10.34 16.79
C VAL A 492 -17.22 -10.92 16.88
N ALA A 493 -16.85 -11.41 18.06
CA ALA A 493 -15.63 -12.17 18.27
C ALA A 493 -15.76 -13.64 17.87
N ALA A 494 -16.96 -14.21 17.99
CA ALA A 494 -17.30 -15.56 17.56
C ALA A 494 -18.84 -15.74 17.48
N MET A 495 -19.29 -16.81 16.82
CA MET A 495 -20.70 -17.15 16.70
C MET A 495 -21.00 -18.60 17.12
N VAL A 496 -22.08 -18.80 17.87
CA VAL A 496 -22.54 -20.11 18.34
C VAL A 496 -24.02 -20.28 17.99
N CYS A 497 -24.38 -21.32 17.23
CA CYS A 497 -25.76 -21.61 16.86
C CYS A 497 -26.21 -23.00 17.34
N GLU A 498 -27.42 -23.11 17.90
CA GLU A 498 -27.95 -24.40 18.37
C GLU A 498 -28.30 -25.35 17.22
N ALA A 499 -28.81 -24.82 16.10
CA ALA A 499 -29.12 -25.55 14.88
C ALA A 499 -28.47 -24.91 13.66
N GLY A 500 -27.92 -25.73 12.76
CA GLY A 500 -27.31 -25.31 11.50
C GLY A 500 -26.28 -26.31 10.99
N SER A 501 -26.09 -26.36 9.67
CA SER A 501 -25.05 -27.19 9.04
C SER A 501 -23.81 -26.36 8.70
N PRO A 502 -22.59 -26.91 8.81
CA PRO A 502 -21.37 -26.26 8.32
C PRO A 502 -21.34 -26.06 6.79
N THR A 503 -22.31 -26.60 6.05
CA THR A 503 -22.47 -26.39 4.61
C THR A 503 -23.43 -25.23 4.26
N THR A 504 -23.95 -24.51 5.26
CA THR A 504 -24.87 -23.38 5.04
C THR A 504 -24.14 -22.11 4.61
N HIS A 505 -24.88 -21.18 4.01
CA HIS A 505 -24.33 -19.88 3.60
C HIS A 505 -23.70 -19.10 4.76
N LEU A 506 -24.31 -19.07 5.95
CA LEU A 506 -23.73 -18.39 7.13
C LEU A 506 -22.37 -19.00 7.53
N ALA A 507 -22.21 -20.33 7.45
CA ALA A 507 -20.92 -20.97 7.71
C ALA A 507 -19.83 -20.50 6.75
N THR A 508 -20.19 -20.30 5.48
CA THR A 508 -19.28 -19.77 4.44
C THR A 508 -18.87 -18.33 4.78
N VAL A 509 -19.82 -17.46 5.11
CA VAL A 509 -19.56 -16.06 5.49
C VAL A 509 -18.62 -15.98 6.70
N LEU A 510 -18.81 -16.83 7.71
CA LEU A 510 -17.94 -16.88 8.88
C LEU A 510 -16.50 -17.27 8.52
N ARG A 511 -16.32 -18.25 7.62
CA ARG A 511 -14.98 -18.67 7.14
C ARG A 511 -14.29 -17.55 6.37
N GLU A 512 -15.03 -16.86 5.53
CA GLU A 512 -14.50 -15.75 4.73
C GLU A 512 -14.12 -14.55 5.59
N ALA A 513 -14.89 -14.27 6.63
CA ALA A 513 -14.58 -13.19 7.57
C ALA A 513 -13.52 -13.58 8.63
N GLY A 514 -13.05 -14.83 8.64
CA GLY A 514 -12.15 -15.33 9.69
C GLY A 514 -12.78 -15.35 11.08
N VAL A 515 -14.12 -15.32 11.18
CA VAL A 515 -14.83 -15.34 12.46
C VAL A 515 -15.07 -16.78 12.89
N PRO A 516 -14.62 -17.19 14.09
CA PRO A 516 -14.85 -18.53 14.62
C PRO A 516 -16.34 -18.83 14.79
N GLY A 517 -16.75 -20.03 14.37
CA GLY A 517 -18.16 -20.43 14.34
C GLY A 517 -18.39 -21.87 14.74
N ILE A 518 -19.31 -22.11 15.68
CA ILE A 518 -19.78 -23.44 16.08
C ILE A 518 -21.29 -23.54 15.86
N PHE A 519 -21.74 -24.49 15.05
CA PHE A 519 -23.16 -24.82 14.85
C PHE A 519 -23.51 -26.15 15.50
N GLY A 520 -24.80 -26.48 15.60
CA GLY A 520 -25.25 -27.71 16.24
C GLY A 520 -24.95 -27.75 17.75
N ALA A 521 -24.68 -26.61 18.38
CA ALA A 521 -24.37 -26.48 19.79
C ALA A 521 -25.68 -26.48 20.62
N LYS A 522 -26.32 -27.66 20.71
CA LYS A 522 -27.64 -27.81 21.36
C LYS A 522 -27.64 -27.25 22.79
N GLY A 523 -28.59 -26.37 23.09
CA GLY A 523 -28.74 -25.74 24.41
C GLY A 523 -27.78 -24.56 24.66
N ALA A 524 -27.10 -24.04 23.63
CA ALA A 524 -26.24 -22.87 23.79
C ALA A 524 -26.98 -21.64 24.33
N ALA A 525 -28.20 -21.38 23.87
CA ALA A 525 -28.98 -20.21 24.27
C ALA A 525 -29.42 -20.27 25.75
N THR A 526 -29.48 -21.46 26.34
CA THR A 526 -29.87 -21.67 27.74
C THR A 526 -28.67 -21.83 28.67
N ARG A 527 -27.56 -22.43 28.18
CA ARG A 527 -26.36 -22.71 28.99
C ARG A 527 -25.37 -21.54 29.04
N LEU A 528 -25.32 -20.70 28.02
CA LEU A 528 -24.43 -19.52 27.99
C LEU A 528 -25.16 -18.31 28.57
N GLN A 529 -24.70 -17.84 29.73
CA GLN A 529 -25.33 -16.70 30.41
C GLN A 529 -25.07 -15.38 29.68
N PRO A 530 -26.10 -14.57 29.37
CA PRO A 530 -25.92 -13.25 28.76
C PRO A 530 -24.94 -12.37 29.55
N GLY A 531 -24.03 -11.70 28.84
CA GLY A 531 -22.98 -10.85 29.40
C GLY A 531 -21.77 -11.60 29.97
N ALA A 532 -21.86 -12.93 30.18
CA ALA A 532 -20.73 -13.69 30.68
C ALA A 532 -19.59 -13.72 29.65
N MET A 533 -18.36 -13.52 30.11
CA MET A 533 -17.18 -13.66 29.26
C MET A 533 -16.94 -15.13 28.94
N VAL A 534 -16.85 -15.48 27.65
CA VAL A 534 -16.57 -16.85 27.20
C VAL A 534 -15.53 -16.85 26.09
N THR A 535 -14.93 -18.02 25.86
CA THR A 535 -14.05 -18.28 24.71
C THR A 535 -14.63 -19.41 23.87
N VAL A 536 -14.92 -19.12 22.61
CA VAL A 536 -15.34 -20.10 21.61
C VAL A 536 -14.09 -20.67 20.96
N ASP A 537 -13.93 -21.98 21.07
CA ASP A 537 -12.89 -22.78 20.45
C ASP A 537 -13.47 -23.61 19.30
N ALA A 538 -13.42 -23.02 18.11
CA ALA A 538 -13.87 -23.68 16.89
C ALA A 538 -12.76 -24.54 16.24
N TYR A 539 -11.68 -24.87 16.95
CA TYR A 539 -10.77 -25.96 16.57
C TYR A 539 -11.27 -27.30 17.07
N TYR A 540 -11.80 -27.33 18.30
CA TYR A 540 -12.28 -28.55 18.96
C TYR A 540 -13.79 -28.56 19.24
N GLY A 541 -14.52 -27.51 18.83
CA GLY A 541 -15.97 -27.43 18.97
C GLY A 541 -16.43 -27.21 20.41
N ASN A 542 -15.65 -26.48 21.21
CA ASN A 542 -15.91 -26.24 22.63
C ASN A 542 -16.17 -24.75 22.92
N VAL A 543 -16.90 -24.46 23.99
CA VAL A 543 -17.00 -23.11 24.56
C VAL A 543 -16.56 -23.18 26.02
N TYR A 544 -15.57 -22.36 26.37
CA TYR A 544 -14.99 -22.30 27.71
C TYR A 544 -15.49 -21.07 28.47
N ALA A 545 -15.60 -21.19 29.79
CA ALA A 545 -15.83 -20.03 30.66
C ALA A 545 -14.60 -19.10 30.67
N GLY A 546 -14.82 -17.78 30.66
CA GLY A 546 -13.77 -16.76 30.69
C GLY A 546 -13.04 -16.55 29.37
N ARG A 547 -12.09 -15.59 29.37
CA ARG A 547 -11.22 -15.29 28.23
C ARG A 547 -9.95 -16.14 28.29
N ARG A 548 -9.69 -16.97 27.28
CA ARG A 548 -8.53 -17.86 27.19
C ARG A 548 -7.54 -17.38 26.13
N VAL A 549 -6.57 -16.58 26.59
CA VAL A 549 -5.59 -15.90 25.73
C VAL A 549 -4.72 -16.89 24.94
N GLU A 550 -4.55 -18.10 25.47
CA GLU A 550 -3.79 -19.21 24.87
C GLU A 550 -4.37 -19.66 23.52
N LEU A 551 -5.69 -19.50 23.34
CA LEU A 551 -6.40 -19.87 22.12
C LEU A 551 -6.49 -18.72 21.11
N LEU A 552 -6.39 -17.46 21.56
CA LEU A 552 -6.66 -16.24 20.77
C LEU A 552 -5.46 -15.76 19.92
N ARG A 553 -4.39 -16.55 19.80
CA ARG A 553 -3.25 -16.17 18.95
C ARG A 553 -3.66 -16.25 17.47
N PRO A 554 -3.48 -15.18 16.68
CA PRO A 554 -3.78 -15.25 15.26
C PRO A 554 -2.81 -16.22 14.56
N PRO A 555 -3.28 -17.06 13.62
CA PRO A 555 -2.38 -17.83 12.77
C PRO A 555 -1.49 -16.88 11.94
N PRO A 556 -0.28 -17.29 11.55
CA PRO A 556 0.57 -16.47 10.70
C PRO A 556 -0.04 -16.33 9.29
N GLY A 557 -0.37 -15.09 8.91
CA GLY A 557 -0.57 -14.64 7.53
C GLY A 557 -1.85 -15.10 6.83
N ASP A 558 -2.98 -14.43 7.11
CA ASP A 558 -4.25 -14.76 6.47
C ASP A 558 -4.27 -14.46 4.95
N MET A 559 -4.47 -15.53 4.16
CA MET A 559 -4.70 -15.49 2.71
C MET A 559 -5.96 -14.70 2.31
N VAL A 560 -6.88 -14.46 3.25
CA VAL A 560 -8.14 -13.74 3.04
C VAL A 560 -7.88 -12.25 2.73
N LEU A 561 -6.97 -11.60 3.44
CA LEU A 561 -6.65 -10.18 3.23
C LEU A 561 -5.98 -9.93 1.88
N ARG A 562 -5.15 -10.88 1.44
CA ARG A 562 -4.38 -10.83 0.18
C ARG A 562 -5.24 -10.92 -1.08
N GLN A 563 -6.50 -11.31 -0.96
CA GLN A 563 -7.40 -11.40 -2.11
C GLN A 563 -8.24 -10.13 -2.32
N SER A 564 -8.20 -9.16 -1.39
CA SER A 564 -9.06 -7.97 -1.44
C SER A 564 -8.67 -7.09 -2.62
N ARG A 565 -9.65 -6.42 -3.24
CA ARG A 565 -9.33 -5.51 -4.34
C ARG A 565 -8.40 -4.39 -3.87
N ALA A 566 -8.62 -3.84 -2.66
CA ALA A 566 -7.71 -2.85 -2.09
C ALA A 566 -6.27 -3.38 -2.01
N TRP A 567 -6.09 -4.63 -1.57
CA TRP A 567 -4.79 -5.30 -1.59
C TRP A 567 -4.23 -5.48 -2.99
N LYS A 568 -4.99 -6.06 -3.92
CA LYS A 568 -4.54 -6.30 -5.31
C LYS A 568 -4.20 -4.99 -6.03
N VAL A 569 -5.00 -3.95 -5.84
CA VAL A 569 -4.73 -2.62 -6.40
C VAL A 569 -3.49 -2.04 -5.76
N LEU A 570 -3.36 -2.07 -4.43
CA LEU A 570 -2.15 -1.58 -3.76
C LEU A 570 -0.90 -2.34 -4.23
N GLU A 571 -1.00 -3.67 -4.43
CA GLU A 571 0.10 -4.49 -4.93
C GLU A 571 0.53 -4.04 -6.34
N ARG A 572 -0.42 -3.80 -7.24
CA ARG A 572 -0.13 -3.31 -8.60
C ARG A 572 0.42 -1.88 -8.58
N VAL A 573 -0.17 -1.00 -7.77
CA VAL A 573 0.28 0.38 -7.59
C VAL A 573 1.69 0.45 -7.03
N LEU A 574 2.05 -0.41 -6.06
CA LEU A 574 3.40 -0.44 -5.47
C LEU A 574 4.48 -0.74 -6.50
N LYS A 575 4.19 -1.45 -7.60
CA LYS A 575 5.14 -1.67 -8.70
C LYS A 575 5.58 -0.38 -9.39
N HIS A 576 4.80 0.70 -9.27
CA HIS A 576 5.11 2.02 -9.82
C HIS A 576 5.69 2.98 -8.76
N ILE A 577 5.72 2.56 -7.49
CA ILE A 577 6.17 3.39 -6.38
C ILE A 577 7.52 2.91 -5.84
N THR A 578 7.61 1.64 -5.42
CA THR A 578 8.69 1.15 -4.53
C THR A 578 9.97 0.67 -5.21
N PRO A 579 9.96 0.07 -6.41
CA PRO A 579 11.20 -0.44 -7.00
C PRO A 579 12.22 0.68 -7.20
N LEU A 580 13.46 0.45 -6.77
CA LEU A 580 14.59 1.36 -6.98
C LEU A 580 15.50 0.80 -8.07
N ASN A 581 15.41 1.39 -9.25
CA ASN A 581 16.15 1.01 -10.45
C ASN A 581 17.42 1.85 -10.64
N LEU A 582 17.44 3.08 -10.10
CA LEU A 582 18.58 4.00 -10.16
C LEU A 582 19.45 3.91 -8.89
N LEU A 583 20.29 2.88 -8.82
CA LEU A 583 21.12 2.59 -7.62
C LEU A 583 22.40 3.42 -7.55
N ASP A 584 23.15 3.53 -8.66
CA ASP A 584 24.45 4.20 -8.71
C ASP A 584 24.35 5.60 -9.35
N PRO A 585 24.56 6.69 -8.57
CA PRO A 585 24.62 8.06 -9.08
C PRO A 585 25.65 8.32 -10.18
N ARG A 586 26.69 7.49 -10.26
CA ARG A 586 27.79 7.63 -11.23
C ARG A 586 27.55 6.87 -12.54
N ALA A 587 26.54 6.00 -12.58
CA ALA A 587 26.27 5.20 -13.76
C ALA A 587 25.64 6.04 -14.89
N GLU A 588 25.93 5.70 -16.14
CA GLU A 588 25.44 6.44 -17.32
C GLU A 588 23.91 6.46 -17.42
N ASN A 589 23.24 5.45 -16.83
CA ASN A 589 21.78 5.36 -16.79
C ASN A 589 21.13 6.23 -15.70
N PHE A 590 21.90 6.91 -14.84
CA PHE A 590 21.38 7.81 -13.80
C PHE A 590 20.90 9.14 -14.40
N ARG A 591 19.77 9.08 -15.12
CA ARG A 591 19.18 10.16 -15.91
C ARG A 591 17.69 10.33 -15.59
N ALA A 592 17.18 11.57 -15.72
CA ALA A 592 15.80 11.90 -15.38
C ALA A 592 14.79 11.11 -16.24
N GLU A 593 15.11 10.89 -17.51
CA GLU A 593 14.28 10.17 -18.48
C GLU A 593 14.08 8.70 -18.12
N ASN A 594 15.03 8.13 -17.37
CA ASN A 594 15.07 6.74 -16.94
C ASN A 594 14.35 6.49 -15.61
N CYS A 595 13.82 7.53 -14.96
CA CYS A 595 13.00 7.37 -13.76
C CYS A 595 11.66 6.71 -14.14
N VAL A 596 11.41 5.50 -13.64
CA VAL A 596 10.19 4.73 -13.94
C VAL A 596 9.31 4.47 -12.71
N THR A 597 9.78 4.84 -11.52
CA THR A 597 9.03 4.79 -10.27
C THR A 597 9.14 6.10 -9.48
N TYR A 598 8.26 6.30 -8.50
CA TYR A 598 8.41 7.42 -7.54
C TYR A 598 9.68 7.31 -6.71
N HIS A 599 10.14 6.10 -6.35
CA HIS A 599 11.39 5.92 -5.64
C HIS A 599 12.61 6.31 -6.49
N ASP A 600 12.61 6.01 -7.80
CA ASP A 600 13.65 6.48 -8.73
C ASP A 600 13.71 8.01 -8.77
N MET A 601 12.55 8.67 -8.89
CA MET A 601 12.46 10.13 -8.92
C MET A 601 12.96 10.76 -7.61
N THR A 602 12.63 10.13 -6.48
CA THR A 602 13.05 10.56 -5.15
C THR A 602 14.56 10.49 -5.01
N ARG A 603 15.16 9.34 -5.39
CA ARG A 603 16.60 9.15 -5.38
C ARG A 603 17.32 10.11 -6.33
N PHE A 604 16.82 10.26 -7.56
CA PHE A 604 17.40 11.15 -8.56
C PHE A 604 17.33 12.62 -8.12
N ALA A 605 16.16 13.07 -7.67
CA ALA A 605 15.96 14.45 -7.26
C ALA A 605 16.81 14.82 -6.05
N HIS A 606 16.88 13.94 -5.05
CA HIS A 606 17.76 14.12 -3.90
C HIS A 606 19.22 14.27 -4.33
N GLU A 607 19.76 13.33 -5.11
CA GLU A 607 21.14 13.34 -5.58
C GLU A 607 21.47 14.61 -6.41
N LYS A 608 20.59 14.99 -7.33
CA LYS A 608 20.81 16.19 -8.16
C LYS A 608 20.65 17.47 -7.35
N ALA A 609 19.71 17.55 -6.41
CA ALA A 609 19.56 18.70 -5.53
C ALA A 609 20.83 18.96 -4.71
N MET A 610 21.48 17.89 -4.24
CA MET A 610 22.78 17.99 -3.60
C MET A 610 23.82 18.58 -4.58
N ALA A 611 23.95 18.03 -5.79
CA ALA A 611 24.88 18.54 -6.81
C ALA A 611 24.64 20.02 -7.17
N GLU A 612 23.39 20.46 -7.26
CA GLU A 612 23.01 21.86 -7.51
C GLU A 612 23.45 22.80 -6.36
N LEU A 613 23.39 22.31 -5.13
CA LEU A 613 23.86 23.04 -3.96
C LEU A 613 25.40 23.12 -3.94
N PHE A 614 26.11 22.03 -4.28
CA PHE A 614 27.58 22.00 -4.39
C PHE A 614 28.13 22.99 -5.41
N HIS A 615 27.42 23.24 -6.52
CA HIS A 615 27.87 24.17 -7.57
C HIS A 615 27.82 25.67 -7.20
N ILE A 616 27.33 26.02 -6.01
CA ILE A 616 27.35 27.41 -5.50
C ILE A 616 28.80 27.90 -5.28
N SER A 617 29.74 27.00 -5.05
CA SER A 617 31.14 27.27 -4.70
C SER A 617 32.02 27.85 -5.82
N ALA A 618 31.55 27.88 -7.07
CA ALA A 618 32.40 28.18 -8.24
C ALA A 618 32.31 29.62 -8.81
N ARG A 619 31.51 30.51 -8.21
CA ARG A 619 31.40 31.92 -8.65
C ARG A 619 31.73 32.85 -7.51
N ASP A 620 32.61 33.83 -7.75
CA ASP A 620 32.90 34.92 -6.81
C ASP A 620 31.57 35.53 -6.33
N PRO A 621 31.24 35.44 -5.03
CA PRO A 621 30.10 36.15 -4.49
C PRO A 621 30.33 37.65 -4.73
N GLU A 622 29.37 38.33 -5.35
CA GLU A 622 29.35 39.80 -5.33
C GLU A 622 29.46 40.28 -3.87
N GLU A 623 30.08 41.44 -3.61
CA GLU A 623 30.37 41.92 -2.24
C GLU A 623 29.10 42.12 -1.37
N ASP A 624 27.91 42.10 -1.97
CA ASP A 624 26.62 42.20 -1.32
C ASP A 624 26.26 40.96 -0.47
N GLY A 625 25.78 41.21 0.74
CA GLY A 625 25.34 40.19 1.71
C GLY A 625 26.45 39.65 2.61
N THR A 626 27.68 40.11 2.44
CA THR A 626 28.85 39.60 3.17
C THR A 626 29.09 40.33 4.49
N ARG A 627 29.50 39.59 5.51
CA ARG A 627 29.93 40.08 6.84
C ARG A 627 31.31 39.58 7.15
N ARG A 628 32.16 40.39 7.77
CA ARG A 628 33.50 39.94 8.13
C ARG A 628 33.51 39.23 9.47
N LEU A 629 33.98 37.99 9.53
CA LEU A 629 34.30 37.31 10.78
C LEU A 629 35.64 37.83 11.32
N SER A 630 35.58 38.49 12.47
CA SER A 630 36.76 38.97 13.20
C SER A 630 37.05 38.04 14.36
N SER A 631 38.22 37.39 14.33
CA SER A 631 38.72 36.54 15.41
C SER A 631 40.13 36.94 15.82
N HIS A 632 40.66 36.27 16.85
CA HIS A 632 42.06 36.42 17.28
C HIS A 632 43.04 35.70 16.34
N LEU A 633 42.54 34.85 15.43
CA LEU A 633 43.34 34.21 14.38
C LEU A 633 43.43 35.16 13.18
N PRO A 634 44.57 35.19 12.46
CA PRO A 634 44.75 35.99 11.24
C PRO A 634 44.08 35.31 10.04
N LEU A 635 42.80 34.97 10.20
CA LEU A 635 41.90 34.38 9.21
C LEU A 635 40.74 35.33 9.00
N GLU A 636 40.73 36.02 7.86
CA GLU A 636 39.61 36.86 7.45
C GLU A 636 38.65 36.01 6.62
N ILE A 637 37.45 35.75 7.16
CA ILE A 637 36.38 34.98 6.49
C ILE A 637 35.17 35.89 6.27
N HIS A 638 34.65 35.93 5.05
CA HIS A 638 33.43 36.66 4.69
C HIS A 638 32.22 35.74 4.78
N ILE A 639 31.27 36.05 5.66
CA ILE A 639 30.09 35.24 5.96
C ILE A 639 28.86 35.79 5.21
N ILE A 640 28.14 34.90 4.54
CA ILE A 640 26.77 35.14 4.05
C ILE A 640 25.82 34.26 4.87
N ASP A 641 24.91 34.87 5.63
CA ASP A 641 23.90 34.14 6.41
C ASP A 641 22.60 34.00 5.61
N LEU A 642 22.25 32.76 5.25
CA LEU A 642 20.99 32.40 4.57
C LEU A 642 19.82 32.28 5.56
N GLY A 643 20.09 32.35 6.86
CA GLY A 643 19.09 32.35 7.91
C GLY A 643 19.47 31.44 9.09
N GLY A 644 19.47 32.02 10.29
CA GLY A 644 19.71 31.29 11.54
C GLY A 644 21.16 30.85 11.74
N GLY A 645 22.08 31.20 10.83
CA GLY A 645 23.50 30.95 10.97
C GLY A 645 24.18 31.91 11.95
N LEU A 646 23.61 33.08 12.19
CA LEU A 646 24.08 34.08 13.16
C LEU A 646 23.04 34.36 14.27
N ALA A 647 23.54 34.81 15.43
CA ALA A 647 22.71 35.29 16.53
C ALA A 647 21.85 36.50 16.11
N ARG A 648 20.66 36.64 16.70
CA ARG A 648 19.72 37.71 16.33
C ARG A 648 20.32 39.10 16.55
N GLU A 649 21.08 39.28 17.64
CA GLU A 649 21.79 40.53 17.93
C GLU A 649 22.88 40.88 16.91
N ALA A 650 23.36 39.91 16.11
CA ALA A 650 24.38 40.14 15.10
C ALA A 650 23.82 40.49 13.72
N LYS A 651 22.48 40.54 13.58
CA LYS A 651 21.78 40.74 12.30
C LYS A 651 22.15 42.03 11.56
N ASP A 652 22.50 43.10 12.24
CA ASP A 652 22.86 44.37 11.59
C ASP A 652 24.37 44.68 11.65
N LEU A 653 25.17 43.73 12.13
CA LEU A 653 26.62 43.89 12.26
C LEU A 653 27.35 43.49 10.96
N ALA A 654 28.09 44.44 10.38
CA ALA A 654 28.99 44.19 9.25
C ALA A 654 30.24 43.39 9.65
N VAL A 655 30.60 43.41 10.94
CA VAL A 655 31.68 42.61 11.52
C VAL A 655 31.12 41.75 12.64
N VAL A 656 31.26 40.44 12.52
CA VAL A 656 30.78 39.44 13.49
C VAL A 656 31.94 38.74 14.16
N LYS A 657 31.73 38.23 15.37
CA LYS A 657 32.72 37.49 16.15
C LYS A 657 32.31 36.01 16.22
N PRO A 658 33.23 35.09 16.57
CA PRO A 658 32.91 33.68 16.79
C PRO A 658 31.71 33.45 17.72
N GLU A 659 31.58 34.24 18.79
CA GLU A 659 30.45 34.18 19.75
C GLU A 659 29.07 34.45 19.13
N HIS A 660 29.01 35.06 17.94
CA HIS A 660 27.78 35.30 17.19
C HIS A 660 27.39 34.14 16.27
N LEU A 661 28.24 33.15 16.06
CA LEU A 661 27.92 32.00 15.21
C LEU A 661 26.86 31.12 15.89
N ARG A 662 25.84 30.71 15.13
CA ARG A 662 24.75 29.82 15.55
C ARG A 662 24.52 28.64 14.61
N SER A 663 25.05 28.70 13.39
CA SER A 663 25.10 27.56 12.47
C SER A 663 25.81 26.39 13.14
N ARG A 664 25.08 25.29 13.37
CA ARG A 664 25.61 24.06 14.00
C ARG A 664 26.90 23.57 13.30
N PRO A 665 26.91 23.36 11.97
CA PRO A 665 28.13 22.89 11.30
C PRO A 665 29.28 23.92 11.35
N MET A 666 29.00 25.22 11.23
CA MET A 666 30.03 26.26 11.32
C MET A 666 30.64 26.34 12.73
N VAL A 667 29.82 26.26 13.78
CA VAL A 667 30.29 26.29 15.17
C VAL A 667 31.16 25.06 15.46
N ALA A 668 30.72 23.87 15.06
CA ALA A 668 31.50 22.63 15.23
C ALA A 668 32.85 22.72 14.52
N TYR A 669 32.86 23.13 13.25
CA TYR A 669 34.11 23.35 12.51
C TYR A 669 35.02 24.38 13.19
N TRP A 670 34.45 25.51 13.65
CA TRP A 670 35.19 26.60 14.26
C TRP A 670 35.84 26.21 15.60
N ARG A 671 35.17 25.38 16.42
CA ARG A 671 35.77 24.82 17.64
C ARG A 671 37.06 24.06 17.35
N GLY A 672 37.07 23.27 16.28
CA GLY A 672 38.25 22.54 15.82
C GLY A 672 39.39 23.46 15.38
N VAL A 673 39.05 24.56 14.71
CA VAL A 673 40.02 25.59 14.29
C VAL A 673 40.62 26.30 15.52
N GLU A 674 39.79 26.71 16.48
CA GLU A 674 40.23 27.38 17.70
C GLU A 674 41.07 26.48 18.61
N ALA A 675 40.75 25.19 18.71
CA ALA A 675 41.49 24.22 19.52
C ALA A 675 42.98 24.11 19.14
N VAL A 676 43.33 24.33 17.86
CA VAL A 676 44.73 24.31 17.38
C VAL A 676 45.40 25.68 17.51
N GLY A 677 44.66 26.75 17.23
CA GLY A 677 45.18 28.12 17.15
C GLY A 677 46.07 28.39 15.92
N TRP A 678 46.56 29.62 15.77
CA TRP A 678 47.47 30.00 14.68
C TRP A 678 48.93 29.77 15.07
N ARG A 679 49.48 28.61 14.69
CA ARG A 679 50.93 28.38 14.74
C ARG A 679 51.59 29.11 13.56
N GLY A 680 52.62 29.93 13.80
CA GLY A 680 53.36 30.69 12.78
C GLY A 680 53.96 29.77 11.68
N PRO A 681 54.49 30.32 10.56
CA PRO A 681 55.02 29.49 9.48
C PRO A 681 56.08 28.52 10.02
N ARG A 682 55.93 27.22 9.74
CA ARG A 682 56.93 26.22 10.12
C ARG A 682 58.25 26.56 9.41
N PRO A 683 59.42 26.46 10.07
CA PRO A 683 60.69 26.89 9.46
C PRO A 683 60.91 26.14 8.14
N VAL A 684 60.99 26.90 7.05
CA VAL A 684 61.23 26.39 5.70
C VAL A 684 62.72 26.51 5.41
N ASP A 685 63.30 25.52 4.71
CA ASP A 685 64.62 25.66 4.10
C ASP A 685 64.63 26.84 3.12
N LEU A 686 65.62 27.75 3.25
CA LEU A 686 65.70 29.02 2.52
C LEU A 686 65.67 28.81 0.99
N ALA A 687 66.22 27.68 0.52
CA ALA A 687 66.21 27.27 -0.88
C ALA A 687 64.80 26.88 -1.38
N GLY A 688 64.00 26.24 -0.52
CA GLY A 688 62.62 25.85 -0.83
C GLY A 688 61.66 27.03 -0.86
N PHE A 689 61.87 28.06 -0.04
CA PHE A 689 61.06 29.27 -0.07
C PHE A 689 61.31 30.11 -1.34
N MET A 690 62.57 30.24 -1.78
CA MET A 690 62.94 31.00 -2.96
C MET A 690 62.41 30.40 -4.28
N SER A 691 62.32 29.07 -4.37
CA SER A 691 61.74 28.40 -5.56
C SER A 691 60.23 28.64 -5.69
N VAL A 692 59.51 28.72 -4.58
CA VAL A 692 58.07 29.03 -4.55
C VAL A 692 57.80 30.48 -4.95
N VAL A 693 58.63 31.42 -4.48
CA VAL A 693 58.53 32.83 -4.85
C VAL A 693 58.83 33.05 -6.34
N MET A 694 59.83 32.36 -6.91
CA MET A 694 60.12 32.43 -8.35
C MET A 694 59.01 31.82 -9.22
N ASN A 695 58.44 30.68 -8.81
CA ASN A 695 57.34 30.05 -9.54
C ASN A 695 56.05 30.89 -9.49
N ALA A 696 55.76 31.56 -8.38
CA ALA A 696 54.61 32.46 -8.27
C ALA A 696 54.78 33.78 -9.07
N ALA A 697 56.00 34.21 -9.34
CA ALA A 697 56.30 35.42 -10.11
C ALA A 697 56.16 35.24 -11.63
N THR A 698 56.21 34.00 -12.12
CA THR A 698 56.22 33.65 -13.56
C THR A 698 54.87 33.15 -14.09
N ASP A 699 53.94 32.77 -13.21
CA ASP A 699 52.64 32.22 -13.59
C ASP A 699 51.48 33.22 -13.35
N THR A 700 50.93 33.79 -14.43
CA THR A 700 49.84 34.78 -14.37
C THR A 700 48.56 34.23 -13.75
N ASN A 701 48.30 32.92 -13.87
CA ASN A 701 47.17 32.26 -13.22
C ASN A 701 47.32 32.21 -11.70
N ILE A 702 48.56 32.21 -11.18
CA ILE A 702 48.83 32.24 -9.74
C ILE A 702 48.60 33.66 -9.19
N ARG A 703 48.90 34.72 -9.96
CA ARG A 703 48.61 36.12 -9.58
C ARG A 703 47.12 36.44 -9.51
N GLU A 704 46.30 35.97 -10.45
CA GLU A 704 44.83 36.11 -10.36
C GLU A 704 44.27 35.29 -9.20
N ARG A 705 44.73 34.05 -9.05
CA ARG A 705 44.34 33.21 -7.90
C ARG A 705 44.75 33.80 -6.57
N LEU A 706 45.87 34.54 -6.44
CA LEU A 706 46.36 35.21 -5.20
C LEU A 706 45.40 36.25 -4.58
N HIS A 707 44.33 36.64 -5.27
CA HIS A 707 43.37 37.65 -4.80
C HIS A 707 42.02 37.11 -4.27
N GLU A 708 41.78 35.80 -4.29
CA GLU A 708 40.53 35.18 -3.81
C GLU A 708 40.37 35.25 -2.26
N LYS A 709 39.22 35.75 -1.78
CA LYS A 709 38.88 35.92 -0.34
C LYS A 709 38.35 34.61 0.26
N ASN A 710 38.62 34.33 1.55
CA ASN A 710 37.92 33.23 2.24
C ASN A 710 36.46 33.63 2.46
N PHE A 711 35.53 32.70 2.18
CA PHE A 711 34.11 32.94 2.37
C PHE A 711 33.41 31.74 3.01
N ALA A 712 32.33 32.01 3.74
CA ALA A 712 31.44 31.01 4.29
C ALA A 712 29.98 31.40 4.02
N ILE A 713 29.23 30.52 3.38
CA ILE A 713 27.77 30.62 3.31
C ILE A 713 27.21 29.71 4.39
N ILE A 714 26.42 30.27 5.30
CA ILE A 714 25.91 29.54 6.47
C ILE A 714 24.40 29.66 6.60
N ALA A 715 23.79 28.65 7.20
CA ALA A 715 22.46 28.70 7.79
C ALA A 715 22.48 27.92 9.12
N ALA A 716 21.37 27.88 9.85
CA ALA A 716 21.29 27.13 11.13
C ALA A 716 21.86 25.70 11.06
N ASP A 717 21.61 25.02 9.93
CA ASP A 717 21.90 23.62 9.63
C ASP A 717 22.84 23.41 8.43
N TYR A 718 23.34 24.48 7.81
CA TYR A 718 24.17 24.42 6.61
C TYR A 718 25.48 25.22 6.74
N LEU A 719 26.54 24.69 6.17
CA LEU A 719 27.85 25.33 6.00
C LEU A 719 28.35 25.04 4.59
N ASN A 720 28.79 26.09 3.89
CA ASN A 720 29.68 26.01 2.76
C ASN A 720 30.84 26.96 3.03
N LEU A 721 32.02 26.42 3.25
CA LEU A 721 33.22 27.16 3.59
C LEU A 721 34.25 26.95 2.50
N SER A 722 34.67 28.04 1.87
CA SER A 722 35.87 28.08 1.07
C SER A 722 36.99 28.75 1.87
N ASN A 723 37.99 27.94 2.21
CA ASN A 723 39.13 28.36 3.01
C ASN A 723 40.42 28.23 2.20
N ARG A 724 41.17 29.32 2.16
CA ARG A 724 42.47 29.40 1.54
C ARG A 724 43.52 29.75 2.59
N LEU A 725 44.45 28.82 2.78
CA LEU A 725 45.52 28.91 3.76
C LEU A 725 46.87 28.99 3.03
N GLY A 726 47.19 30.15 2.45
CA GLY A 726 48.38 30.35 1.63
C GLY A 726 48.23 29.74 0.22
N PHE A 727 49.02 28.71 -0.09
CA PHE A 727 48.97 28.01 -1.40
C PHE A 727 48.01 26.80 -1.40
N HIS A 728 47.22 26.63 -0.33
CA HIS A 728 46.31 25.50 -0.13
C HIS A 728 44.86 25.97 -0.22
N PHE A 729 44.06 25.20 -0.94
CA PHE A 729 42.63 25.46 -1.14
C PHE A 729 41.83 24.30 -0.56
N ALA A 730 40.87 24.62 0.29
CA ALA A 730 39.98 23.66 0.92
C ALA A 730 38.53 24.18 0.84
N THR A 731 37.64 23.37 0.30
CA THR A 731 36.20 23.62 0.34
C THR A 731 35.56 22.58 1.25
N ILE A 732 34.82 23.03 2.25
CA ILE A 732 34.09 22.19 3.20
C ILE A 732 32.62 22.52 3.07
N GLU A 733 31.80 21.50 2.86
CA GLU A 733 30.36 21.63 2.84
C GLU A 733 29.74 20.66 3.84
N ALA A 734 28.73 21.12 4.57
CA ALA A 734 28.01 20.29 5.51
C ALA A 734 26.55 20.70 5.61
N PHE A 735 25.68 19.70 5.70
CA PHE A 735 24.27 19.86 6.05
C PHE A 735 23.95 18.92 7.21
N LEU A 736 23.38 19.46 8.29
CA LEU A 736 23.07 18.74 9.52
C LEU A 736 21.56 18.70 9.76
N GLY A 737 20.90 17.70 9.16
CA GLY A 737 19.47 17.42 9.25
C GLY A 737 19.18 16.07 9.92
N SER A 738 18.29 15.27 9.32
CA SER A 738 18.09 13.86 9.71
C SER A 738 19.28 13.00 9.25
N PRO A 739 19.49 11.77 9.78
CA PRO A 739 20.63 10.93 9.38
C PRO A 739 20.71 10.68 7.87
N GLU A 740 19.57 10.54 7.19
CA GLU A 740 19.47 10.29 5.75
C GLU A 740 19.84 11.52 4.91
N GLU A 741 19.61 12.72 5.45
CA GLU A 741 19.84 13.99 4.76
C GLU A 741 21.22 14.59 5.08
N SER A 742 21.82 14.17 6.20
CA SER A 742 23.02 14.80 6.72
C SER A 742 24.27 14.30 6.02
N TYR A 743 25.17 15.24 5.72
CA TYR A 743 26.45 14.93 5.08
C TYR A 743 27.53 15.94 5.45
N VAL A 744 28.78 15.51 5.30
CA VAL A 744 29.96 16.39 5.27
C VAL A 744 30.81 16.02 4.07
N SER A 745 31.23 17.02 3.30
CA SER A 745 32.13 16.87 2.18
C SER A 745 33.31 17.82 2.30
N LEU A 746 34.49 17.34 1.93
CA LEU A 746 35.72 18.09 1.84
C LEU A 746 36.30 17.91 0.43
N THR A 747 36.70 19.00 -0.20
CA THR A 747 37.62 18.98 -1.34
C THR A 747 38.86 19.77 -0.98
N PHE A 748 40.05 19.20 -1.18
CA PHE A 748 41.31 19.84 -0.84
C PHE A 748 42.33 19.65 -1.97
N TYR A 749 43.01 20.72 -2.36
CA TYR A 749 44.04 20.69 -3.41
C TYR A 749 45.04 21.86 -3.31
N GLY A 750 46.09 21.78 -4.11
CA GLY A 750 47.14 22.81 -4.22
C GLY A 750 48.25 22.67 -3.18
N GLY A 751 49.31 23.47 -3.33
CA GLY A 751 50.37 23.60 -2.33
C GLY A 751 51.65 24.24 -2.86
N GLY A 752 52.51 24.65 -1.93
CA GLY A 752 53.74 25.36 -2.26
C GLY A 752 54.94 24.43 -2.47
N ALA A 753 54.86 23.16 -2.10
CA ALA A 753 55.97 22.23 -2.23
C ALA A 753 56.01 21.50 -3.59
N GLU A 754 57.12 20.79 -3.86
CA GLU A 754 57.24 19.85 -4.97
C GLU A 754 56.11 18.78 -4.94
N LEU A 755 55.74 18.26 -6.11
CA LEU A 755 54.62 17.34 -6.31
C LEU A 755 54.63 16.14 -5.37
N GLU A 756 55.79 15.51 -5.13
CA GLU A 756 55.88 14.36 -4.22
C GLU A 756 55.55 14.71 -2.76
N ARG A 757 55.93 15.90 -2.29
CA ARG A 757 55.59 16.32 -0.91
C ARG A 757 54.11 16.69 -0.79
N ARG A 758 53.51 17.26 -1.85
CA ARG A 758 52.06 17.48 -1.92
C ARG A 758 51.29 16.15 -1.89
N ARG A 759 51.75 15.14 -2.65
CA ARG A 759 51.20 13.77 -2.64
C ARG A 759 51.25 13.14 -1.24
N ARG A 760 52.37 13.26 -0.53
CA ARG A 760 52.50 12.75 0.86
C ARG A 760 51.49 13.37 1.81
N ARG A 761 51.27 14.68 1.74
CA ARG A 761 50.26 15.34 2.56
C ARG A 761 48.85 14.88 2.21
N VAL A 762 48.56 14.73 0.92
CA VAL A 762 47.27 14.20 0.47
C VAL A 762 47.05 12.78 0.98
N ARG A 763 48.08 11.91 1.02
CA ARG A 763 48.00 10.59 1.67
C ARG A 763 47.78 10.68 3.18
N PHE A 764 48.40 11.63 3.87
CA PHE A 764 48.13 11.90 5.28
C PHE A 764 46.66 12.30 5.51
N LEU A 765 46.15 13.24 4.73
CA LEU A 765 44.74 13.64 4.78
C LEU A 765 43.82 12.44 4.51
N ALA A 766 44.15 11.62 3.51
CA ALA A 766 43.40 10.40 3.19
C ALA A 766 43.33 9.43 4.38
N LYS A 767 44.46 9.17 5.05
CA LYS A 767 44.52 8.31 6.23
C LYS A 767 43.64 8.83 7.36
N VAL A 768 43.69 10.14 7.64
CA VAL A 768 42.83 10.76 8.67
C VAL A 768 41.36 10.65 8.28
N LEU A 769 40.99 11.06 7.07
CA LEU A 769 39.60 11.03 6.60
C LEU A 769 39.03 9.61 6.58
N GLN A 770 39.79 8.61 6.14
CA GLN A 770 39.38 7.20 6.19
C GLN A 770 39.16 6.73 7.63
N ARG A 771 40.02 7.12 8.58
CA ARG A 771 39.84 6.80 10.01
C ARG A 771 38.60 7.48 10.61
N LEU A 772 38.22 8.64 10.06
CA LEU A 772 36.98 9.35 10.36
C LEU A 772 35.76 8.81 9.62
N GLU A 773 35.91 7.74 8.82
CA GLU A 773 34.85 7.07 8.05
C GLU A 773 34.37 7.82 6.81
N PHE A 774 35.16 8.76 6.28
CA PHE A 774 34.90 9.37 4.98
C PHE A 774 35.26 8.40 3.85
N ARG A 775 34.41 8.38 2.82
CA ARG A 775 34.75 7.85 1.50
C ARG A 775 35.69 8.83 0.81
N VAL A 776 36.89 8.39 0.47
CA VAL A 776 37.96 9.24 -0.05
C VAL A 776 38.30 8.88 -1.49
N GLU A 777 38.42 9.89 -2.34
CA GLU A 777 38.93 9.81 -3.71
C GLU A 777 40.19 10.66 -3.85
N LEU A 778 41.26 10.08 -4.40
CA LEU A 778 42.55 10.74 -4.58
C LEU A 778 42.83 10.95 -6.05
N LYS A 779 43.23 12.17 -6.42
CA LYS A 779 43.65 12.50 -7.78
C LYS A 779 44.88 13.39 -7.73
N GLU A 780 46.04 12.77 -7.95
CA GLU A 780 47.38 13.38 -7.87
C GLU A 780 47.64 14.14 -6.55
N ASP A 781 47.53 15.47 -6.55
CA ASP A 781 47.72 16.36 -5.40
C ASP A 781 46.41 16.92 -4.83
N SER A 782 45.29 16.33 -5.24
CA SER A 782 43.95 16.64 -4.75
C SER A 782 43.30 15.44 -4.06
N ILE A 783 42.42 15.76 -3.11
CA ILE A 783 41.64 14.79 -2.35
C ILE A 783 40.21 15.28 -2.20
N SER A 784 39.27 14.38 -2.42
CA SER A 784 37.86 14.58 -2.10
C SER A 784 37.44 13.56 -1.06
N GLY A 785 36.74 14.00 -0.02
CA GLY A 785 36.21 13.16 1.04
C GLY A 785 34.73 13.42 1.22
N ARG A 786 33.94 12.36 1.46
CA ARG A 786 32.51 12.48 1.78
C ARG A 786 32.06 11.46 2.83
N ILE A 787 31.27 11.93 3.78
CA ILE A 787 30.55 11.10 4.76
C ILE A 787 29.08 11.51 4.77
N ASP A 788 28.17 10.55 4.87
CA ASP A 788 26.72 10.71 4.93
C ASP A 788 26.11 9.55 5.74
N GLY A 789 24.84 9.66 6.15
CA GLY A 789 24.13 8.58 6.85
C GLY A 789 24.26 8.59 8.39
N TYR A 790 24.79 9.65 8.99
CA TYR A 790 24.98 9.79 10.44
C TYR A 790 24.09 10.90 11.00
N ASP A 791 23.71 10.78 12.27
CA ASP A 791 23.00 11.84 12.96
C ASP A 791 23.84 13.12 13.09
N ALA A 792 23.15 14.24 13.31
CA ALA A 792 23.78 15.55 13.34
C ALA A 792 24.82 15.72 14.47
N ALA A 793 24.65 15.07 15.62
CA ALA A 793 25.63 15.17 16.72
C ALA A 793 26.94 14.46 16.36
N THR A 794 26.83 13.25 15.77
CA THR A 794 28.00 12.52 15.27
C THR A 794 28.75 13.33 14.20
N LEU A 795 28.04 13.97 13.25
CA LEU A 795 28.70 14.78 12.22
C LEU A 795 29.30 16.08 12.76
N GLU A 796 28.77 16.67 13.84
CA GLU A 796 29.41 17.80 14.53
C GLU A 796 30.79 17.41 15.07
N GLU A 797 30.92 16.25 15.70
CA GLU A 797 32.23 15.75 16.18
C GLU A 797 33.23 15.57 15.02
N LYS A 798 32.76 15.03 13.88
CA LYS A 798 33.60 14.86 12.69
C LYS A 798 34.00 16.20 12.08
N LEU A 799 33.11 17.19 12.07
CA LEU A 799 33.39 18.56 11.61
C LEU A 799 34.41 19.28 12.50
N GLU A 800 34.35 19.08 13.81
CA GLU A 800 35.34 19.61 14.74
C GLU A 800 36.73 19.02 14.45
N LEU A 801 36.83 17.71 14.28
CA LEU A 801 38.08 17.06 13.87
C LEU A 801 38.55 17.52 12.48
N LEU A 802 37.63 17.81 11.56
CA LEU A 802 37.95 18.37 10.24
C LEU A 802 38.52 19.79 10.35
N GLY A 803 37.95 20.65 11.21
CA GLY A 803 38.49 21.98 11.51
C GLY A 803 39.91 21.93 12.04
N ARG A 804 40.17 21.00 12.97
CA ARG A 804 41.50 20.72 13.49
C ARG A 804 42.46 20.28 12.38
N LEU A 805 42.02 19.35 11.53
CA LEU A 805 42.81 18.81 10.42
C LEU A 805 43.22 19.90 9.43
N MET A 806 42.33 20.84 9.12
CA MET A 806 42.65 21.97 8.23
C MET A 806 43.75 22.87 8.81
N MET A 807 43.75 23.09 10.13
CA MET A 807 44.79 23.89 10.77
C MET A 807 46.13 23.15 10.86
N VAL A 808 46.12 21.85 11.14
CA VAL A 808 47.35 21.03 11.23
C VAL A 808 47.99 20.78 9.86
N SER A 809 47.18 20.62 8.82
CA SER A 809 47.66 20.32 7.45
C SER A 809 48.22 21.55 6.71
N LYS A 810 48.02 22.75 7.27
CA LYS A 810 48.56 24.01 6.75
C LYS A 810 50.09 23.93 6.64
N GLN A 811 50.62 24.08 5.42
CA GLN A 811 52.07 24.04 5.13
C GLN A 811 52.78 22.73 5.53
N LEU A 812 52.04 21.65 5.80
CA LEU A 812 52.62 20.36 6.18
C LEU A 812 53.41 19.73 5.02
N ASP A 813 53.06 20.07 3.78
CA ASP A 813 53.80 19.72 2.57
C ASP A 813 55.24 20.26 2.57
N MET A 814 55.52 21.36 3.27
CA MET A 814 56.87 21.91 3.37
C MET A 814 57.81 21.06 4.26
N SER A 815 57.26 20.35 5.25
CA SER A 815 58.03 19.56 6.22
C SER A 815 58.00 18.05 5.97
N MET A 816 57.20 17.55 5.02
CA MET A 816 57.08 16.12 4.69
C MET A 816 58.21 15.61 3.78
N LEU A 817 59.41 15.48 4.35
CA LEU A 817 60.63 15.10 3.62
C LEU A 817 60.72 13.60 3.26
N SER A 818 60.05 12.71 3.99
CA SER A 818 60.06 11.26 3.77
C SER A 818 58.66 10.63 3.86
N GLU A 819 58.52 9.35 3.49
CA GLU A 819 57.24 8.62 3.61
C GLU A 819 56.88 8.32 5.07
N GLU A 820 57.87 8.10 5.95
CA GLU A 820 57.65 7.87 7.39
C GLU A 820 57.01 9.09 8.07
N ALA A 821 57.21 10.29 7.52
CA ALA A 821 56.58 11.50 8.01
C ALA A 821 55.05 11.43 7.93
N VAL A 822 54.48 10.73 6.94
CA VAL A 822 53.02 10.56 6.79
C VAL A 822 52.45 9.82 8.01
N ASP A 823 53.09 8.74 8.43
CA ASP A 823 52.67 7.94 9.58
C ASP A 823 52.97 8.59 10.92
N HIS A 824 54.02 9.41 10.99
CA HIS A 824 54.33 10.22 12.16
C HIS A 824 53.22 11.25 12.40
N TYR A 825 52.90 12.08 11.39
CA TYR A 825 51.87 13.10 11.51
C TYR A 825 50.47 12.53 11.70
N TYR A 826 50.17 11.37 11.09
CA TYR A 826 48.92 10.65 11.35
C TYR A 826 48.76 10.27 12.83
N ARG A 827 49.81 9.73 13.46
CA ARG A 827 49.80 9.38 14.89
C ARG A 827 49.72 10.60 15.78
N GLU A 828 50.48 11.65 15.48
CA GLU A 828 50.48 12.92 16.23
C GLU A 828 49.09 13.55 16.26
N PHE A 829 48.39 13.58 15.11
CA PHE A 829 47.06 14.16 14.99
C PHE A 829 46.03 13.53 15.96
N PHE A 830 46.04 12.21 16.12
CA PHE A 830 45.12 11.51 17.03
C PHE A 830 45.64 11.47 18.47
N ALA A 831 46.96 11.43 18.70
CA ALA A 831 47.53 11.49 20.05
C ALA A 831 47.17 12.81 20.77
N GLU A 832 47.29 13.95 20.07
CA GLU A 832 46.84 15.23 20.62
C GLU A 832 45.29 15.34 20.71
N SER A 833 44.51 14.37 20.19
CA SER A 833 43.03 14.35 20.27
C SER A 833 42.50 13.55 21.45
N ASP A 834 43.23 12.51 21.87
CA ASP A 834 42.87 11.70 23.03
C ASP A 834 43.21 12.39 24.36
N ASP A 835 44.22 13.27 24.38
CA ASP A 835 44.57 14.08 25.57
C ASP A 835 43.61 15.24 25.86
N LEU A 836 42.77 15.65 24.89
CA LEU A 836 41.72 16.67 25.06
C LEU A 836 40.38 16.08 25.52
N LYS A 837 40.22 14.74 25.50
CA LYS A 837 39.05 14.01 26.02
C LYS A 837 39.19 13.61 27.50
N LYS A 838 40.35 13.87 28.12
CA LYS A 838 40.59 13.82 29.57
C LYS A 838 40.53 15.22 30.13
#